data_AF-A0A075K3J7-F1
#
_entry.id   AF-A0A075K3J7-F1
#
_cell.length_a   1.000
_cell.length_b   1.000
_cell.length_c   1.000
_cell.angle_alpha   90.00
_cell.angle_beta   90.00
_cell.angle_gamma   90.00
#
_symmetry.space_group_name_H-M   'P 1'
#
loop_
_entity.id
_entity.type
_entity.pdbx_description
1 polymer ?
#
loop_
_entity_poly.entity_id
_entity_poly.type
_entity_poly.pdbx_seq_one_letter_code
_entity_poly.pdbx_strand_id
1 'polypeptide(L)'
;MNRIAPLAVACLFALAGCHKASDTDQADLSRAAAAASAHAAVPATAASSGAVPAPATPQTSLDHVTLDGKPVTVDGMSLQRYVFQPSPQPQVTVVLSKGDWSKEGSLRVDMQNAMSWPVTLTVDIDGVKEGEHLRATLGIPAGPPQTLVIPLHATSPRAMGMQAGPPMPYVSGGKRLFVATTVEGSLDLAHVKSVRLGMPSPNAAQTLLFGKLDTSRGDHDLRDAYTGIVDAWGQYTRGQWPGKVDSDDALRGVRPKSKLKSKPGAPAPAATPATASAHKGFDRYGGRTDLPAFKASGWFRTEKRDGRWQLVTPEGHAFFSLGVNVVDDDGGRTYIDGREFMFKDLPRDSGRWAPFYGTTGKSTGGQQASAGIAYHQGKWFDYYSANLFLADGRHWRQAWRTRTIERLDHWGFNTLGNWSDDALSQMHRMAYTRSVNIAGTFGNVSSGYDYWGRMPDPFDPRFAQAADAAAAQAAKEVRDDPWMLGYFADNELAWAGQGPQGRWGLAQGTLRGEARSPAKQAFIAALKKKYGTPAKLAAAWGIALDSWDALNATNFAAPTPEDAHPAIADDYSAWLRTYADQYFRTVAQAIHKHDPHHLFLGGRFAVHTPEAVASCAQFCDVVSFNGYADVPEHAFDAAAFAKLDKPALISEFHFGSDDRGPFGKGIVPTWNEQQRGEAYAHYVADAVANPVIVGVHWFQYVDQPVTGRLIDGENAHIGLVAITDRPFTHFIDAVREANRKTGY
;
A
#
# COMPACT_ATOMS: atom_id res chain seq x y z
N MET A 1 -10.68 55.42 26.70
CA MET A 1 -11.74 54.51 27.18
C MET A 1 -12.52 54.06 25.95
N ASN A 2 -12.68 52.81 25.54
CA ASN A 2 -12.16 51.51 25.94
C ASN A 2 -12.28 50.56 24.73
N ARG A 3 -11.17 49.83 24.46
CA ARG A 3 -11.04 48.46 23.94
C ARG A 3 -11.78 48.02 22.66
N ILE A 4 -11.01 47.82 21.59
CA ILE A 4 -11.21 46.76 20.59
C ILE A 4 -9.86 46.03 20.42
N ALA A 5 -9.85 44.72 20.57
CA ALA A 5 -8.74 43.81 20.30
C ALA A 5 -9.16 42.82 19.21
N PRO A 6 -8.29 42.40 18.27
CA PRO A 6 -8.62 41.38 17.29
C PRO A 6 -8.17 39.98 17.77
N LEU A 7 -9.03 38.97 17.56
CA LEU A 7 -8.69 37.56 17.72
C LEU A 7 -8.17 36.99 16.40
N ALA A 8 -6.99 36.38 16.50
CA ALA A 8 -6.39 35.48 15.53
C ALA A 8 -6.88 34.03 15.73
N VAL A 9 -6.46 33.16 14.82
CA VAL A 9 -6.42 31.67 14.86
C VAL A 9 -7.59 30.94 14.20
N ALA A 10 -7.33 30.40 12.99
CA ALA A 10 -7.82 29.09 12.53
C ALA A 10 -7.18 28.73 11.17
N CYS A 11 -6.09 27.96 11.18
CA CYS A 11 -5.60 27.15 10.03
C CYS A 11 -4.42 26.29 10.51
N LEU A 12 -4.69 25.06 10.96
CA LEU A 12 -3.68 24.03 11.26
C LEU A 12 -4.45 22.71 11.49
N PHE A 13 -4.47 21.79 10.51
CA PHE A 13 -4.64 20.33 10.68
C PHE A 13 -4.49 19.65 9.31
N ALA A 14 -3.25 19.30 8.96
CA ALA A 14 -2.95 18.35 7.89
C ALA A 14 -1.58 17.75 8.21
N LEU A 15 -1.60 16.54 8.80
CA LEU A 15 -0.51 15.57 9.07
C LEU A 15 -0.69 14.79 10.40
N ALA A 16 -1.82 14.97 11.09
CA ALA A 16 -2.29 14.05 12.13
C ALA A 16 -3.72 13.60 11.79
N GLY A 17 -3.83 12.67 10.86
CA GLY A 17 -5.11 12.09 10.41
C GLY A 17 -5.68 11.02 11.35
N CYS A 18 -5.51 11.15 12.66
CA CYS A 18 -6.25 10.37 13.68
C CYS A 18 -6.65 11.32 14.80
N HIS A 19 -7.72 12.09 14.60
CA HIS A 19 -8.49 12.58 15.74
C HIS A 19 -9.46 11.46 16.13
N LYS A 20 -9.12 10.79 17.23
CA LYS A 20 -9.94 9.77 17.89
C LYS A 20 -11.34 10.34 18.13
N ALA A 21 -12.38 9.69 17.61
CA ALA A 21 -13.75 9.96 18.00
C ALA A 21 -13.93 9.46 19.44
N SER A 22 -13.93 10.39 20.40
CA SER A 22 -14.34 10.14 21.78
C SER A 22 -15.85 9.95 21.88
N ASP A 23 -16.24 8.95 22.67
CA ASP A 23 -17.53 8.75 23.34
C ASP A 23 -18.82 9.03 22.56
N THR A 24 -19.43 7.95 22.05
CA THR A 24 -20.87 7.91 21.80
C THR A 24 -21.45 6.60 22.33
N ASP A 25 -21.43 6.44 23.64
CA ASP A 25 -22.36 5.54 24.31
C ASP A 25 -23.69 6.31 24.47
N GLN A 26 -24.77 5.75 23.92
CA GLN A 26 -26.17 6.20 23.98
C GLN A 26 -26.71 7.00 22.77
N ALA A 27 -27.45 6.30 21.90
CA ALA A 27 -28.61 6.87 21.23
C ALA A 27 -29.63 5.77 20.85
N ASP A 28 -30.87 6.04 21.21
CA ASP A 28 -32.07 5.20 21.16
C ASP A 28 -32.59 5.00 19.72
N LEU A 29 -33.09 3.79 19.43
CA LEU A 29 -33.47 3.32 18.09
C LEU A 29 -35.00 3.09 18.03
N SER A 30 -35.78 4.04 17.51
CA SER A 30 -37.11 3.70 17.00
C SER A 30 -37.65 4.65 15.92
N ARG A 31 -37.90 4.08 14.74
CA ARG A 31 -39.14 4.14 13.92
C ARG A 31 -38.83 4.09 12.42
N ALA A 32 -39.44 3.11 11.76
CA ALA A 32 -39.47 2.91 10.32
C ALA A 32 -40.90 3.10 9.80
N ALA A 33 -41.04 3.55 8.55
CA ALA A 33 -42.23 3.37 7.73
C ALA A 33 -41.83 3.31 6.24
N ALA A 34 -42.59 2.52 5.47
CA ALA A 34 -42.26 1.98 4.15
C ALA A 34 -43.27 2.41 3.06
N ALA A 35 -43.03 1.86 1.86
CA ALA A 35 -43.91 1.75 0.67
C ALA A 35 -43.92 2.94 -0.32
N ALA A 36 -44.17 2.80 -1.62
CA ALA A 36 -44.03 1.74 -2.62
C ALA A 36 -44.37 2.36 -3.99
N SER A 37 -43.90 1.71 -5.04
CA SER A 37 -44.02 1.96 -6.49
C SER A 37 -45.43 2.05 -7.10
N ALA A 38 -45.54 2.66 -8.28
CA ALA A 38 -46.38 2.13 -9.38
C ALA A 38 -45.94 2.63 -10.76
N HIS A 39 -45.98 1.72 -11.74
CA HIS A 39 -45.70 1.88 -13.17
C HIS A 39 -46.88 2.49 -13.96
N ALA A 40 -46.60 3.02 -15.15
CA ALA A 40 -47.51 2.95 -16.30
C ALA A 40 -46.71 2.95 -17.61
N ALA A 41 -47.20 2.19 -18.59
CA ALA A 41 -46.56 1.88 -19.87
C ALA A 41 -47.49 2.26 -21.06
N VAL A 42 -46.95 2.03 -22.28
CA VAL A 42 -47.62 1.84 -23.60
C VAL A 42 -47.75 3.14 -24.45
N PRO A 43 -47.71 3.14 -25.81
CA PRO A 43 -47.54 2.07 -26.82
C PRO A 43 -46.43 2.27 -27.89
N ALA A 44 -46.23 1.18 -28.64
CA ALA A 44 -45.43 1.05 -29.86
C ALA A 44 -46.10 1.66 -31.11
N THR A 45 -45.27 2.05 -32.09
CA THR A 45 -45.67 2.20 -33.51
C THR A 45 -44.59 1.59 -34.42
N ALA A 46 -45.06 0.88 -35.45
CA ALA A 46 -44.27 0.16 -36.44
C ALA A 46 -43.84 1.07 -37.60
N ALA A 47 -42.66 0.84 -38.16
CA ALA A 47 -42.27 1.37 -39.46
C ALA A 47 -41.37 0.39 -40.22
N SER A 48 -41.56 0.44 -41.54
CA SER A 48 -41.27 -0.54 -42.58
C SER A 48 -39.79 -0.77 -42.94
N SER A 49 -39.57 -1.98 -43.44
CA SER A 49 -38.39 -2.52 -44.09
C SER A 49 -37.89 -1.72 -45.30
N GLY A 50 -36.62 -1.31 -45.27
CA GLY A 50 -35.83 -0.93 -46.43
C GLY A 50 -34.52 -1.73 -46.43
N ALA A 51 -34.25 -2.45 -47.51
CA ALA A 51 -33.07 -3.29 -47.66
C ALA A 51 -31.78 -2.45 -47.65
N VAL A 52 -30.86 -2.80 -46.75
CA VAL A 52 -29.52 -2.20 -46.60
C VAL A 52 -28.53 -3.03 -47.43
N PRO A 53 -27.59 -2.42 -48.18
CA PRO A 53 -26.56 -3.17 -48.90
C PRO A 53 -25.66 -3.92 -47.92
N ALA A 54 -25.22 -5.13 -48.30
CA ALA A 54 -24.34 -5.96 -47.48
C ALA A 54 -23.09 -5.18 -47.03
N PRO A 55 -22.73 -5.22 -45.73
CA PRO A 55 -21.55 -4.53 -45.24
C PRO A 55 -20.27 -5.20 -45.77
N ALA A 56 -19.31 -4.38 -46.22
CA ALA A 56 -17.97 -4.82 -46.55
C ALA A 56 -17.34 -5.52 -45.33
N THR A 57 -16.93 -6.78 -45.53
CA THR A 57 -16.29 -7.61 -44.51
C THR A 57 -14.99 -6.95 -44.04
N PRO A 58 -14.71 -6.90 -42.72
CA PRO A 58 -13.43 -6.40 -42.22
C PRO A 58 -12.26 -7.14 -42.87
N GLN A 59 -11.20 -6.41 -43.22
CA GLN A 59 -10.01 -7.03 -43.79
C GLN A 59 -9.11 -7.47 -42.63
N THR A 60 -8.96 -8.78 -42.43
CA THR A 60 -8.10 -9.35 -41.39
C THR A 60 -6.74 -9.69 -41.96
N SER A 61 -5.66 -9.21 -41.32
CA SER A 61 -4.28 -9.60 -41.62
C SER A 61 -3.64 -10.30 -40.42
N LEU A 62 -2.75 -11.24 -40.70
CA LEU A 62 -2.06 -12.06 -39.71
C LEU A 62 -0.56 -11.81 -39.82
N ASP A 63 0.08 -11.55 -38.69
CA ASP A 63 1.52 -11.38 -38.60
C ASP A 63 2.07 -12.34 -37.55
N HIS A 64 2.91 -13.30 -37.98
CA HIS A 64 3.36 -14.43 -37.16
C HIS A 64 2.23 -15.18 -36.43
N VAL A 65 1.04 -15.21 -37.05
CA VAL A 65 -0.15 -15.93 -36.58
C VAL A 65 -0.68 -16.81 -37.71
N THR A 66 -1.06 -18.04 -37.38
CA THR A 66 -1.68 -18.97 -38.34
C THR A 66 -3.10 -19.31 -37.92
N LEU A 67 -4.01 -19.41 -38.88
CA LEU A 67 -5.35 -19.98 -38.66
C LEU A 67 -5.25 -21.49 -38.49
N ASP A 68 -6.01 -22.03 -37.54
CA ASP A 68 -6.11 -23.47 -37.32
C ASP A 68 -7.58 -23.93 -37.45
N GLY A 69 -7.88 -24.65 -38.53
CA GLY A 69 -9.23 -25.18 -38.78
C GLY A 69 -10.31 -24.12 -39.05
N LYS A 70 -11.56 -24.59 -39.05
CA LYS A 70 -12.76 -23.77 -39.25
C LYS A 70 -13.27 -23.20 -37.91
N PRO A 71 -14.10 -22.14 -37.92
CA PRO A 71 -14.73 -21.66 -36.69
C PRO A 71 -15.51 -22.77 -35.98
N VAL A 72 -15.37 -22.82 -34.66
CA VAL A 72 -16.08 -23.76 -33.78
C VAL A 72 -17.10 -23.01 -32.96
N THR A 73 -18.26 -23.61 -32.71
CA THR A 73 -19.27 -23.03 -31.81
C THR A 73 -19.08 -23.57 -30.41
N VAL A 74 -18.82 -22.70 -29.43
CA VAL A 74 -18.67 -23.04 -28.01
C VAL A 74 -19.53 -22.08 -27.20
N ASP A 75 -20.43 -22.61 -26.37
CA ASP A 75 -21.38 -21.81 -25.56
C ASP A 75 -22.14 -20.73 -26.34
N GLY A 76 -22.49 -21.04 -27.61
CA GLY A 76 -23.21 -20.13 -28.50
C GLY A 76 -22.33 -19.08 -29.20
N MET A 77 -21.03 -19.01 -28.89
CA MET A 77 -20.06 -18.15 -29.58
C MET A 77 -19.43 -18.91 -30.76
N SER A 78 -19.43 -18.33 -31.95
CA SER A 78 -18.66 -18.84 -33.09
C SER A 78 -17.25 -18.27 -33.04
N LEU A 79 -16.26 -19.13 -32.83
CA LEU A 79 -14.89 -18.76 -32.51
C LEU A 79 -13.90 -19.36 -33.52
N GLN A 80 -13.09 -18.52 -34.17
CA GLN A 80 -11.99 -18.93 -35.03
C GLN A 80 -10.71 -19.09 -34.22
N ARG A 81 -9.96 -20.17 -34.46
CA ARG A 81 -8.70 -20.47 -33.77
C ARG A 81 -7.51 -19.84 -34.48
N TYR A 82 -6.65 -19.20 -33.68
CA TYR A 82 -5.43 -18.52 -34.09
C TYR A 82 -4.26 -19.02 -33.24
N VAL A 83 -3.17 -19.39 -33.91
CA VAL A 83 -1.93 -19.86 -33.26
C VAL A 83 -0.86 -18.78 -33.44
N PHE A 84 -0.52 -18.12 -32.35
CA PHE A 84 0.50 -17.08 -32.26
C PHE A 84 1.88 -17.74 -32.11
N GLN A 85 2.77 -17.49 -33.05
CA GLN A 85 4.10 -18.10 -33.09
C GLN A 85 5.13 -17.28 -32.29
N PRO A 86 6.17 -17.91 -31.72
CA PRO A 86 7.30 -17.20 -31.12
C PRO A 86 7.92 -16.19 -32.07
N SER A 87 7.68 -14.91 -31.79
CA SER A 87 8.16 -13.76 -32.56
C SER A 87 8.01 -12.51 -31.69
N PRO A 88 8.67 -11.36 -31.99
CA PRO A 88 8.62 -10.20 -31.11
C PRO A 88 7.21 -9.66 -30.79
N GLN A 89 6.31 -9.64 -31.77
CA GLN A 89 4.94 -9.11 -31.65
C GLN A 89 3.95 -9.84 -32.60
N PRO A 90 3.62 -11.12 -32.38
CA PRO A 90 2.64 -11.82 -33.20
C PRO A 90 1.26 -11.20 -32.98
N GLN A 91 0.52 -10.95 -34.05
CA GLN A 91 -0.76 -10.23 -33.97
C GLN A 91 -1.75 -10.56 -35.09
N VAL A 92 -3.03 -10.42 -34.74
CA VAL A 92 -4.17 -10.40 -35.66
C VAL A 92 -4.65 -8.95 -35.77
N THR A 93 -4.67 -8.39 -36.97
CA THR A 93 -5.18 -7.03 -37.21
C THR A 93 -6.50 -7.09 -37.96
N VAL A 94 -7.50 -6.38 -37.43
CA VAL A 94 -8.81 -6.19 -38.07
C VAL A 94 -8.90 -4.74 -38.51
N VAL A 95 -8.87 -4.49 -39.82
CA VAL A 95 -9.08 -3.16 -40.38
C VAL A 95 -10.57 -2.90 -40.52
N LEU A 96 -11.03 -1.79 -39.96
CA LEU A 96 -12.45 -1.45 -39.92
C LEU A 96 -12.88 -0.80 -41.24
N SER A 97 -14.01 -1.26 -41.80
CA SER A 97 -14.63 -0.63 -42.96
C SER A 97 -15.45 0.62 -42.60
N LYS A 98 -15.83 0.77 -41.32
CA LYS A 98 -16.48 1.94 -40.73
C LYS A 98 -15.90 2.18 -39.32
N GLY A 99 -15.36 3.37 -39.10
CA GLY A 99 -14.60 3.73 -37.90
C GLY A 99 -15.25 4.76 -36.97
N ASP A 100 -16.51 5.14 -37.19
CA ASP A 100 -17.20 6.09 -36.31
C ASP A 100 -17.81 5.36 -35.11
N TRP A 101 -17.07 5.41 -34.01
CA TRP A 101 -17.42 4.91 -32.68
C TRP A 101 -17.72 6.04 -31.69
N SER A 102 -18.04 7.25 -32.17
CA SER A 102 -18.26 8.44 -31.33
C SER A 102 -19.37 8.30 -30.28
N LYS A 103 -20.27 7.31 -30.43
CA LYS A 103 -21.37 7.00 -29.49
C LYS A 103 -21.13 5.74 -28.66
N GLU A 104 -20.01 5.08 -28.87
CA GLU A 104 -19.66 3.80 -28.26
C GLU A 104 -18.73 4.06 -27.06
N GLY A 105 -18.87 3.27 -25.99
CA GLY A 105 -18.02 3.36 -24.80
C GLY A 105 -17.15 2.12 -24.57
N SER A 106 -17.39 1.02 -25.28
CA SER A 106 -16.56 -0.18 -25.18
C SER A 106 -16.52 -0.98 -26.49
N LEU A 107 -15.35 -1.55 -26.78
CA LEU A 107 -15.16 -2.65 -27.73
C LEU A 107 -15.43 -3.98 -27.02
N ARG A 108 -16.09 -4.92 -27.69
CA ARG A 108 -16.35 -6.27 -27.19
C ARG A 108 -15.87 -7.31 -28.19
N VAL A 109 -15.21 -8.35 -27.69
CA VAL A 109 -14.67 -9.46 -28.48
C VAL A 109 -15.02 -10.78 -27.82
N ASP A 110 -15.78 -11.63 -28.49
CA ASP A 110 -15.96 -13.02 -28.05
C ASP A 110 -14.62 -13.74 -28.19
N MET A 111 -14.16 -14.39 -27.11
CA MET A 111 -12.83 -14.98 -27.10
C MET A 111 -12.70 -16.16 -26.16
N GLN A 112 -11.69 -17.00 -26.42
CA GLN A 112 -11.31 -18.09 -25.54
C GLN A 112 -9.78 -18.24 -25.50
N ASN A 113 -9.20 -18.36 -24.31
CA ASN A 113 -7.84 -18.84 -24.15
C ASN A 113 -7.84 -20.38 -24.11
N ALA A 114 -7.32 -21.00 -25.18
CA ALA A 114 -7.28 -22.46 -25.33
C ALA A 114 -5.97 -23.09 -24.80
N MET A 115 -5.12 -22.30 -24.15
CA MET A 115 -3.97 -22.81 -23.41
C MET A 115 -4.40 -23.36 -22.05
N SER A 116 -3.56 -24.20 -21.45
CA SER A 116 -3.75 -24.66 -20.07
C SER A 116 -3.20 -23.68 -19.02
N TRP A 117 -2.70 -22.52 -19.46
CA TRP A 117 -2.14 -21.46 -18.62
C TRP A 117 -2.65 -20.08 -19.04
N PRO A 118 -2.55 -19.05 -18.17
CA PRO A 118 -2.87 -17.67 -18.53
C PRO A 118 -1.94 -17.13 -19.62
N VAL A 119 -2.48 -16.38 -20.58
CA VAL A 119 -1.68 -15.73 -21.64
C VAL A 119 -1.80 -14.21 -21.55
N THR A 120 -0.69 -13.51 -21.83
CA THR A 120 -0.73 -12.05 -21.98
C THR A 120 -1.28 -11.71 -23.36
N LEU A 121 -2.38 -10.95 -23.42
CA LEU A 121 -2.97 -10.41 -24.63
C LEU A 121 -2.80 -8.88 -24.62
N THR A 122 -2.30 -8.31 -25.71
CA THR A 122 -2.36 -6.87 -25.97
C THR A 122 -3.51 -6.58 -26.92
N VAL A 123 -4.33 -5.59 -26.59
CA VAL A 123 -5.35 -5.06 -27.50
C VAL A 123 -5.01 -3.61 -27.80
N ASP A 124 -4.69 -3.32 -29.05
CA ASP A 124 -4.47 -1.97 -29.56
C ASP A 124 -5.66 -1.53 -30.42
N ILE A 125 -6.14 -0.32 -30.21
CA ILE A 125 -7.19 0.31 -31.01
C ILE A 125 -6.60 1.60 -31.58
N ASP A 126 -6.30 1.60 -32.88
CA ASP A 126 -5.58 2.70 -33.53
C ASP A 126 -6.55 3.66 -34.22
N GLY A 127 -6.24 4.96 -34.13
CA GLY A 127 -6.89 6.00 -34.92
C GLY A 127 -6.32 6.10 -36.33
N VAL A 128 -6.92 6.96 -37.14
CA VAL A 128 -6.36 7.29 -38.47
C VAL A 128 -5.14 8.20 -38.37
N LYS A 129 -4.97 8.97 -37.29
CA LYS A 129 -3.83 9.87 -37.09
C LYS A 129 -2.72 9.18 -36.30
N GLU A 130 -1.48 9.55 -36.59
CA GLU A 130 -0.32 9.07 -35.85
C GLU A 130 -0.40 9.49 -34.37
N GLY A 131 -0.10 8.56 -33.46
CA GLY A 131 -0.16 8.78 -32.02
C GLY A 131 -1.53 8.54 -31.37
N GLU A 132 -2.64 8.55 -32.13
CA GLU A 132 -3.98 8.21 -31.63
C GLU A 132 -4.10 6.69 -31.45
N HIS A 133 -4.11 6.23 -30.21
CA HIS A 133 -4.30 4.81 -29.88
C HIS A 133 -4.82 4.62 -28.45
N LEU A 134 -5.56 3.53 -28.25
CA LEU A 134 -5.81 2.95 -26.92
C LEU A 134 -5.14 1.59 -26.83
N ARG A 135 -4.53 1.30 -25.67
CA ARG A 135 -3.87 0.02 -25.41
C ARG A 135 -4.35 -0.59 -24.09
N ALA A 136 -4.64 -1.89 -24.13
CA ALA A 136 -4.89 -2.70 -22.96
C ALA A 136 -3.95 -3.92 -22.96
N THR A 137 -3.31 -4.22 -21.82
CA THR A 137 -2.46 -5.41 -21.62
C THR A 137 -3.07 -6.29 -20.55
N LEU A 138 -3.42 -7.52 -20.91
CA LEU A 138 -4.35 -8.35 -20.13
C LEU A 138 -3.77 -9.75 -19.88
N GLY A 139 -3.80 -10.21 -18.63
CA GLY A 139 -3.56 -11.61 -18.29
C GLY A 139 -4.83 -12.43 -18.44
N ILE A 140 -5.03 -13.08 -19.59
CA ILE A 140 -6.24 -13.83 -19.89
C ILE A 140 -6.12 -15.26 -19.33
N PRO A 141 -6.92 -15.66 -18.32
CA PRO A 141 -6.86 -17.01 -17.78
C PRO A 141 -7.32 -18.04 -18.80
N ALA A 142 -6.80 -19.26 -18.67
CA ALA A 142 -7.29 -20.42 -19.40
C ALA A 142 -8.78 -20.66 -19.16
N GLY A 143 -9.43 -21.36 -20.10
CA GLY A 143 -10.76 -21.93 -19.86
C GLY A 143 -11.86 -21.33 -20.72
N PRO A 144 -13.12 -21.30 -20.24
CA PRO A 144 -14.30 -21.24 -21.10
C PRO A 144 -14.38 -19.95 -21.92
N PRO A 145 -15.12 -19.97 -23.04
CA PRO A 145 -15.43 -18.76 -23.79
C PRO A 145 -15.95 -17.63 -22.90
N GLN A 146 -15.57 -16.41 -23.26
CA GLN A 146 -15.92 -15.19 -22.54
C GLN A 146 -15.99 -14.02 -23.52
N THR A 147 -16.69 -12.96 -23.13
CA THR A 147 -16.62 -11.69 -23.85
C THR A 147 -15.57 -10.82 -23.20
N LEU A 148 -14.51 -10.53 -23.95
CA LEU A 148 -13.52 -9.52 -23.62
C LEU A 148 -14.11 -8.13 -23.89
N VAL A 149 -13.93 -7.20 -22.97
CA VAL A 149 -14.44 -5.83 -23.05
C VAL A 149 -13.29 -4.85 -22.83
N ILE A 150 -13.10 -3.93 -23.77
CA ILE A 150 -12.11 -2.86 -23.71
C ILE A 150 -12.83 -1.51 -23.68
N PRO A 151 -12.76 -0.75 -22.57
CA PRO A 151 -13.24 0.63 -22.55
C PRO A 151 -12.60 1.48 -23.66
N LEU A 152 -13.40 2.27 -24.35
CA LEU A 152 -12.96 3.16 -25.44
C LEU A 152 -12.46 4.51 -24.93
N HIS A 153 -11.86 4.52 -23.73
CA HIS A 153 -11.21 5.66 -23.10
C HIS A 153 -10.15 5.15 -22.12
N ALA A 154 -9.17 6.00 -21.79
CA ALA A 154 -8.18 5.65 -20.78
C ALA A 154 -8.82 5.52 -19.40
N THR A 155 -8.52 4.42 -18.71
CA THR A 155 -9.06 4.13 -17.38
C THR A 155 -8.05 3.34 -16.56
N SER A 156 -8.22 3.33 -15.23
CA SER A 156 -7.42 2.53 -14.30
C SER A 156 -8.21 2.26 -13.02
N PRO A 157 -7.81 1.28 -12.20
CA PRO A 157 -8.35 1.13 -10.84
C PRO A 157 -8.22 2.42 -10.02
N ARG A 158 -7.15 3.21 -10.25
CA ARG A 158 -6.93 4.48 -9.54
C ARG A 158 -8.02 5.50 -9.85
N ALA A 159 -8.53 5.52 -11.08
CA ALA A 159 -9.71 6.32 -11.45
C ALA A 159 -11.00 5.87 -10.74
N MET A 160 -10.98 4.69 -10.11
CA MET A 160 -12.06 4.15 -9.27
C MET A 160 -11.72 4.22 -7.77
N GLY A 161 -10.66 4.94 -7.39
CA GLY A 161 -10.26 5.19 -6.00
C GLY A 161 -9.53 4.04 -5.32
N MET A 162 -8.95 3.11 -6.08
CA MET A 162 -8.22 1.94 -5.54
C MET A 162 -6.97 1.59 -6.36
N GLN A 163 -5.99 0.90 -5.80
CA GLN A 163 -4.78 0.55 -6.54
C GLN A 163 -4.96 -0.67 -7.44
N ALA A 164 -5.66 -1.71 -6.98
CA ALA A 164 -5.98 -2.90 -7.75
C ALA A 164 -7.48 -2.96 -8.07
N GLY A 165 -7.83 -3.33 -9.31
CA GLY A 165 -9.22 -3.47 -9.75
C GLY A 165 -9.83 -4.83 -9.38
N PRO A 166 -11.16 -5.00 -9.49
CA PRO A 166 -11.84 -6.26 -9.17
C PRO A 166 -11.31 -7.42 -10.03
N PRO A 167 -11.23 -8.65 -9.48
CA PRO A 167 -10.76 -9.83 -10.20
C PRO A 167 -11.58 -10.08 -11.46
N MET A 168 -10.85 -10.40 -12.55
CA MET A 168 -11.42 -10.75 -13.85
C MET A 168 -11.07 -12.18 -14.23
N PRO A 169 -11.96 -12.88 -14.96
CA PRO A 169 -13.30 -12.44 -15.36
C PRO A 169 -14.34 -12.59 -14.25
N TYR A 170 -15.50 -11.97 -14.44
CA TYR A 170 -16.68 -12.17 -13.59
C TYR A 170 -17.86 -12.71 -14.40
N VAL A 171 -18.87 -13.25 -13.70
CA VAL A 171 -20.11 -13.71 -14.32
C VAL A 171 -21.25 -12.76 -13.98
N SER A 172 -21.98 -12.30 -15.00
CA SER A 172 -23.19 -11.48 -14.85
C SER A 172 -24.25 -11.94 -15.84
N GLY A 173 -25.48 -12.18 -15.35
CA GLY A 173 -26.58 -12.66 -16.21
C GLY A 173 -26.27 -13.95 -16.97
N GLY A 174 -25.46 -14.84 -16.39
CA GLY A 174 -25.01 -16.08 -17.04
C GLY A 174 -23.90 -15.90 -18.09
N LYS A 175 -23.41 -14.68 -18.31
CA LYS A 175 -22.33 -14.38 -19.25
C LYS A 175 -21.02 -14.16 -18.51
N ARG A 176 -19.94 -14.75 -19.02
CA ARG A 176 -18.57 -14.54 -18.53
C ARG A 176 -17.95 -13.33 -19.23
N LEU A 177 -17.57 -12.33 -18.44
CA LEU A 177 -17.07 -11.04 -18.91
C LEU A 177 -15.65 -10.82 -18.39
N PHE A 178 -14.74 -10.44 -19.29
CA PHE A 178 -13.41 -9.97 -18.93
C PHE A 178 -13.33 -8.49 -19.31
N VAL A 179 -13.40 -7.59 -18.33
CA VAL A 179 -13.34 -6.15 -18.58
C VAL A 179 -11.92 -5.64 -18.30
N ALA A 180 -11.31 -4.97 -19.27
CA ALA A 180 -10.04 -4.30 -19.07
C ALA A 180 -10.24 -3.13 -18.08
N THR A 181 -9.77 -3.29 -16.86
CA THR A 181 -9.81 -2.27 -15.81
C THR A 181 -8.71 -1.22 -15.95
N THR A 182 -7.73 -1.47 -16.83
CA THR A 182 -6.70 -0.52 -17.24
C THR A 182 -6.68 -0.42 -18.76
N VAL A 183 -6.79 0.80 -19.27
CA VAL A 183 -6.60 1.16 -20.67
C VAL A 183 -5.79 2.44 -20.71
N GLU A 184 -4.75 2.48 -21.55
CA GLU A 184 -3.85 3.61 -21.70
C GLU A 184 -4.03 4.27 -23.07
N GLY A 185 -3.65 5.54 -23.19
CA GLY A 185 -3.64 6.28 -24.45
C GLY A 185 -4.82 7.24 -24.65
N SER A 186 -5.01 7.68 -25.89
CA SER A 186 -6.07 8.61 -26.29
C SER A 186 -6.41 8.39 -27.76
N LEU A 187 -7.70 8.45 -28.09
CA LEU A 187 -8.22 8.10 -29.40
C LEU A 187 -9.41 8.99 -29.78
N ASP A 188 -9.42 9.49 -31.00
CA ASP A 188 -10.59 10.12 -31.62
C ASP A 188 -11.55 9.03 -32.11
N LEU A 189 -12.62 8.80 -31.34
CA LEU A 189 -13.59 7.75 -31.64
C LEU A 189 -14.39 8.00 -32.93
N ALA A 190 -14.36 9.19 -33.53
CA ALA A 190 -15.00 9.40 -34.83
C ALA A 190 -14.21 8.76 -35.99
N HIS A 191 -12.93 8.43 -35.77
CA HIS A 191 -12.01 7.99 -36.83
C HIS A 191 -11.14 6.80 -36.39
N VAL A 192 -11.77 5.71 -35.95
CA VAL A 192 -11.08 4.47 -35.60
C VAL A 192 -10.68 3.70 -36.86
N LYS A 193 -9.42 3.29 -36.94
CA LYS A 193 -8.83 2.63 -38.11
C LYS A 193 -8.80 1.11 -37.97
N SER A 194 -8.28 0.60 -36.86
CA SER A 194 -8.02 -0.82 -36.69
C SER A 194 -8.06 -1.28 -35.24
N VAL A 195 -8.34 -2.57 -35.05
CA VAL A 195 -8.13 -3.29 -33.79
C VAL A 195 -7.05 -4.33 -34.01
N ARG A 196 -6.05 -4.37 -33.14
CA ARG A 196 -4.98 -5.37 -33.15
C ARG A 196 -5.04 -6.21 -31.87
N LEU A 197 -5.09 -7.52 -32.04
CA LEU A 197 -5.05 -8.51 -30.97
C LEU A 197 -3.68 -9.19 -31.05
N GLY A 198 -2.79 -8.85 -30.13
CA GLY A 198 -1.39 -9.27 -30.14
C GLY A 198 -0.94 -9.86 -28.81
N MET A 199 0.33 -10.21 -28.72
CA MET A 199 0.97 -10.58 -27.45
C MET A 199 2.45 -10.22 -27.47
N PRO A 200 3.08 -10.02 -26.29
CA PRO A 200 4.54 -9.98 -26.18
C PRO A 200 5.14 -11.30 -26.66
N SER A 201 6.43 -11.28 -27.02
CA SER A 201 7.14 -12.45 -27.55
C SER A 201 6.93 -13.73 -26.75
N PRO A 202 6.12 -14.69 -27.23
CA PRO A 202 5.81 -15.88 -26.45
C PRO A 202 6.94 -16.90 -26.60
N ASN A 203 7.30 -17.58 -25.52
CA ASN A 203 8.35 -18.62 -25.53
C ASN A 203 7.92 -19.92 -26.24
N ALA A 204 6.62 -20.09 -26.45
CA ALA A 204 6.01 -21.22 -27.13
C ALA A 204 4.77 -20.74 -27.88
N ALA A 205 4.34 -21.49 -28.90
CA ALA A 205 3.12 -21.15 -29.63
C ALA A 205 1.91 -21.07 -28.68
N GLN A 206 1.14 -19.98 -28.79
CA GLN A 206 -0.05 -19.74 -27.96
C GLN A 206 -1.29 -19.80 -28.84
N THR A 207 -2.35 -20.45 -28.35
CA THR A 207 -3.59 -20.65 -29.08
C THR A 207 -4.71 -19.87 -28.42
N LEU A 208 -5.24 -18.90 -29.15
CA LEU A 208 -6.41 -18.12 -28.77
C LEU A 208 -7.50 -18.31 -29.82
N LEU A 209 -8.76 -18.25 -29.38
CA LEU A 209 -9.88 -18.20 -30.30
C LEU A 209 -10.55 -16.84 -30.18
N PHE A 210 -10.91 -16.24 -31.33
CA PHE A 210 -11.64 -14.98 -31.41
C PHE A 210 -12.87 -15.16 -32.31
N GLY A 211 -13.97 -14.54 -31.89
CA GLY A 211 -15.25 -14.57 -32.59
C GLY A 211 -15.72 -13.18 -32.94
N LYS A 212 -16.98 -12.90 -32.59
CA LYS A 212 -17.62 -11.63 -32.89
C LYS A 212 -16.85 -10.45 -32.27
N LEU A 213 -16.64 -9.43 -33.09
CA LEU A 213 -16.16 -8.11 -32.68
C LEU A 213 -17.31 -7.11 -32.86
N ASP A 214 -17.73 -6.46 -31.79
CA ASP A 214 -18.73 -5.39 -31.82
C ASP A 214 -18.44 -4.31 -30.76
N THR A 215 -19.30 -3.30 -30.69
CA THR A 215 -19.19 -2.22 -29.71
C THR A 215 -20.44 -2.15 -28.84
N SER A 216 -20.30 -1.49 -27.69
CA SER A 216 -21.42 -1.14 -26.83
C SER A 216 -21.46 0.36 -26.56
N ARG A 217 -22.66 0.93 -26.52
CA ARG A 217 -22.90 2.35 -26.28
C ARG A 217 -22.72 2.73 -24.82
N GLY A 218 -21.97 3.79 -24.56
CA GLY A 218 -21.74 4.30 -23.20
C GLY A 218 -20.86 3.38 -22.33
N ASP A 219 -20.64 3.80 -21.09
CA ASP A 219 -19.64 3.21 -20.17
C ASP A 219 -20.23 2.20 -19.17
N HIS A 220 -21.41 1.64 -19.45
CA HIS A 220 -22.05 0.69 -18.53
C HIS A 220 -21.20 -0.55 -18.29
N ASP A 221 -20.44 -1.04 -19.28
CA ASP A 221 -19.63 -2.26 -19.10
C ASP A 221 -18.53 -2.07 -18.05
N LEU A 222 -17.82 -0.93 -18.12
CA LEU A 222 -16.84 -0.57 -17.09
C LEU A 222 -17.53 -0.32 -15.75
N ARG A 223 -18.65 0.40 -15.73
CA ARG A 223 -19.40 0.66 -14.49
C ARG A 223 -19.89 -0.63 -13.83
N ASP A 224 -20.39 -1.59 -14.60
CA ASP A 224 -20.90 -2.87 -14.14
C ASP A 224 -19.79 -3.75 -13.56
N ALA A 225 -18.57 -3.66 -14.09
CA ALA A 225 -17.40 -4.33 -13.51
C ALA A 225 -17.19 -3.95 -12.03
N TYR A 226 -17.49 -2.69 -11.66
CA TYR A 226 -17.36 -2.18 -10.29
C TYR A 226 -18.67 -2.15 -9.49
N THR A 227 -19.83 -2.40 -10.12
CA THR A 227 -21.12 -2.29 -9.45
C THR A 227 -21.37 -3.43 -8.46
N GLY A 228 -21.76 -3.07 -7.23
CA GLY A 228 -22.12 -4.01 -6.17
C GLY A 228 -21.00 -5.00 -5.82
N ILE A 229 -19.75 -4.56 -5.86
CA ILE A 229 -18.57 -5.37 -5.53
C ILE A 229 -18.34 -5.49 -4.01
N VAL A 230 -18.95 -4.66 -3.17
CA VAL A 230 -18.82 -4.73 -1.71
C VAL A 230 -20.15 -5.15 -1.06
N ASP A 231 -20.11 -6.16 -0.18
CA ASP A 231 -21.26 -6.62 0.62
C ASP A 231 -21.47 -5.81 1.92
N ALA A 232 -22.44 -6.21 2.73
CA ALA A 232 -22.80 -5.54 3.98
C ALA A 232 -21.66 -5.50 5.03
N TRP A 233 -20.66 -6.37 4.89
CA TRP A 233 -19.54 -6.49 5.83
C TRP A 233 -18.20 -6.02 5.23
N GLY A 234 -18.22 -5.40 4.05
CA GLY A 234 -17.02 -4.87 3.42
C GLY A 234 -16.24 -5.87 2.57
N GLN A 235 -16.80 -7.07 2.31
CA GLN A 235 -16.11 -8.12 1.56
C GLN A 235 -16.50 -8.09 0.07
N TYR A 236 -15.63 -8.63 -0.78
CA TYR A 236 -15.90 -8.76 -2.21
C TYR A 236 -17.10 -9.68 -2.49
N THR A 237 -18.12 -9.20 -3.20
CA THR A 237 -19.37 -9.94 -3.40
C THR A 237 -19.25 -11.15 -4.33
N ARG A 238 -18.34 -11.10 -5.32
CA ARG A 238 -18.26 -12.11 -6.38
C ARG A 238 -17.20 -13.19 -6.14
N GLY A 239 -16.46 -13.09 -5.04
CA GLY A 239 -15.51 -14.13 -4.59
C GLY A 239 -16.12 -15.02 -3.51
N GLN A 240 -15.61 -16.24 -3.39
CA GLN A 240 -15.90 -17.16 -2.30
C GLN A 240 -14.58 -17.75 -1.82
N TRP A 241 -14.38 -17.79 -0.51
CA TRP A 241 -13.15 -18.29 0.11
C TRP A 241 -13.44 -18.87 1.50
N PRO A 242 -12.56 -19.73 2.03
CA PRO A 242 -12.69 -20.24 3.39
C PRO A 242 -12.75 -19.10 4.42
N GLY A 243 -13.79 -19.11 5.26
CA GLY A 243 -13.95 -18.12 6.34
C GLY A 243 -14.67 -16.82 5.94
N LYS A 244 -15.12 -16.68 4.69
CA LYS A 244 -15.98 -15.56 4.29
C LYS A 244 -17.25 -15.51 5.13
N VAL A 245 -17.61 -14.33 5.64
CA VAL A 245 -18.82 -14.11 6.42
C VAL A 245 -20.01 -13.92 5.48
N ASP A 246 -21.12 -14.60 5.74
CA ASP A 246 -22.35 -14.54 4.94
C ASP A 246 -23.58 -14.05 5.72
N SER A 247 -23.41 -13.80 7.02
CA SER A 247 -24.49 -13.45 7.93
C SER A 247 -23.96 -12.79 9.21
N ASP A 248 -24.80 -11.98 9.84
CA ASP A 248 -24.52 -11.39 11.16
C ASP A 248 -24.30 -12.47 12.24
N ASP A 249 -24.96 -13.63 12.13
CA ASP A 249 -24.76 -14.76 13.04
C ASP A 249 -23.37 -15.39 12.87
N ALA A 250 -22.91 -15.57 11.62
CA ALA A 250 -21.54 -16.00 11.35
C ALA A 250 -20.53 -14.99 11.92
N LEU A 251 -20.79 -13.69 11.78
CA LEU A 251 -19.95 -12.61 12.33
C LEU A 251 -19.91 -12.61 13.87
N ARG A 252 -21.03 -12.91 14.54
CA ARG A 252 -21.08 -13.12 16.00
C ARG A 252 -20.47 -14.44 16.46
N GLY A 253 -20.09 -15.32 15.54
CA GLY A 253 -19.59 -16.66 15.87
C GLY A 253 -20.68 -17.64 16.30
N VAL A 254 -21.96 -17.31 16.07
CA VAL A 254 -23.09 -18.22 16.30
C VAL A 254 -23.14 -19.21 15.13
N ARG A 255 -22.82 -20.48 15.40
CA ARG A 255 -22.97 -21.53 14.38
C ARG A 255 -24.46 -21.79 14.10
N PRO A 256 -24.90 -21.89 12.84
CA PRO A 256 -26.28 -22.28 12.53
C PRO A 256 -26.58 -23.67 13.12
N LYS A 257 -27.70 -23.80 13.81
CA LYS A 257 -28.21 -25.09 14.30
C LYS A 257 -28.82 -25.91 13.14
N SER A 258 -28.02 -26.42 12.20
CA SER A 258 -28.49 -27.52 11.32
C SER A 258 -27.40 -28.29 10.55
N LYS A 259 -27.41 -29.61 10.78
CA LYS A 259 -27.11 -30.75 9.86
C LYS A 259 -25.72 -30.94 9.24
N LEU A 260 -24.63 -30.77 9.99
CA LEU A 260 -23.40 -31.54 9.73
C LEU A 260 -23.20 -32.58 10.84
N LYS A 261 -23.23 -33.87 10.47
CA LYS A 261 -22.70 -34.95 11.30
C LYS A 261 -21.18 -34.73 11.42
N SER A 262 -20.73 -34.08 12.48
CA SER A 262 -19.30 -33.92 12.77
C SER A 262 -18.71 -35.27 13.18
N LYS A 263 -17.61 -35.68 12.51
CA LYS A 263 -16.66 -36.65 13.08
C LYS A 263 -16.17 -36.10 14.43
N PRO A 264 -16.05 -36.92 15.49
CA PRO A 264 -15.39 -36.50 16.72
C PRO A 264 -13.90 -36.30 16.42
N GLY A 265 -13.34 -35.12 16.70
CA GLY A 265 -11.89 -34.89 16.63
C GLY A 265 -11.40 -33.57 16.00
N ALA A 266 -12.27 -32.71 15.48
CA ALA A 266 -11.85 -31.36 15.07
C ALA A 266 -11.87 -30.41 16.29
N PRO A 267 -10.73 -29.82 16.71
CA PRO A 267 -10.73 -28.90 17.83
C PRO A 267 -11.54 -27.65 17.48
N ALA A 268 -12.40 -27.23 18.41
CA ALA A 268 -13.04 -25.92 18.37
C ALA A 268 -11.95 -24.83 18.47
N PRO A 269 -12.12 -23.65 17.82
CA PRO A 269 -11.27 -22.51 18.14
C PRO A 269 -11.52 -22.15 19.60
N ALA A 270 -10.57 -22.50 20.46
CA ALA A 270 -10.66 -22.28 21.89
C ALA A 270 -10.54 -20.78 22.17
N ALA A 271 -11.64 -20.18 22.62
CA ALA A 271 -11.57 -19.00 23.45
C ALA A 271 -11.26 -19.49 24.87
N THR A 272 -9.98 -19.53 25.22
CA THR A 272 -9.54 -19.74 26.60
C THR A 272 -9.10 -18.39 27.14
N PRO A 273 -9.69 -17.88 28.23
CA PRO A 273 -9.19 -16.66 28.86
C PRO A 273 -7.89 -17.00 29.60
N ALA A 274 -6.77 -16.45 29.13
CA ALA A 274 -5.49 -16.57 29.79
C ALA A 274 -5.15 -15.25 30.50
N THR A 275 -5.30 -15.26 31.82
CA THR A 275 -4.57 -14.36 32.71
C THR A 275 -3.08 -14.40 32.35
N ALA A 276 -2.42 -13.25 32.27
CA ALA A 276 -0.99 -13.10 31.98
C ALA A 276 -0.14 -14.15 32.73
N SER A 277 0.14 -15.26 32.06
CA SER A 277 1.09 -16.24 32.57
C SER A 277 2.44 -15.79 32.07
N ALA A 278 3.39 -15.55 32.99
CA ALA A 278 4.79 -15.50 32.61
C ALA A 278 5.08 -16.74 31.75
N HIS A 279 5.31 -16.54 30.44
CA HIS A 279 5.67 -17.64 29.56
C HIS A 279 6.95 -18.24 30.13
N LYS A 280 6.88 -19.51 30.52
CA LYS A 280 8.03 -20.18 31.14
C LYS A 280 9.25 -20.03 30.22
N GLY A 281 10.31 -19.41 30.73
CA GLY A 281 11.51 -19.09 29.93
C GLY A 281 11.62 -17.63 29.51
N PHE A 282 10.63 -16.79 29.77
CA PHE A 282 10.66 -15.36 29.47
C PHE A 282 10.45 -14.48 30.71
N ASP A 283 11.05 -13.29 30.69
CA ASP A 283 10.75 -12.23 31.65
C ASP A 283 9.43 -11.52 31.28
N ARG A 284 8.99 -10.56 32.11
CA ARG A 284 7.71 -9.90 31.88
C ARG A 284 7.64 -9.09 30.58
N TYR A 285 8.79 -8.71 30.01
CA TYR A 285 8.89 -7.94 28.77
C TYR A 285 9.09 -8.83 27.52
N GLY A 286 9.11 -10.15 27.70
CA GLY A 286 9.35 -11.11 26.61
C GLY A 286 10.82 -11.45 26.38
N GLY A 287 11.72 -11.11 27.30
CA GLY A 287 13.15 -11.42 27.20
C GLY A 287 13.49 -12.84 27.65
N ARG A 288 14.42 -13.50 26.98
CA ARG A 288 14.90 -14.87 27.25
C ARG A 288 15.60 -15.01 28.61
N THR A 289 15.00 -15.73 29.55
CA THR A 289 15.59 -16.01 30.89
C THR A 289 16.46 -17.26 30.93
N ASP A 290 16.42 -18.08 29.88
CA ASP A 290 17.27 -19.27 29.72
C ASP A 290 18.65 -18.95 29.10
N LEU A 291 18.83 -17.73 28.56
CA LEU A 291 20.11 -17.22 28.09
C LEU A 291 20.87 -16.48 29.19
N PRO A 292 22.22 -16.37 29.10
CA PRO A 292 23.00 -15.59 30.04
C PRO A 292 22.51 -14.14 30.09
N ALA A 293 22.13 -13.68 31.28
CA ALA A 293 21.63 -12.33 31.48
C ALA A 293 22.68 -11.25 31.13
N PHE A 294 22.16 -10.08 30.84
CA PHE A 294 22.85 -8.80 30.73
C PHE A 294 22.65 -8.00 32.01
N LYS A 295 23.29 -6.83 32.08
CA LYS A 295 22.99 -5.87 33.14
C LYS A 295 21.58 -5.31 32.94
N ALA A 296 20.70 -5.51 33.94
CA ALA A 296 19.40 -4.87 34.02
C ALA A 296 19.58 -3.34 34.16
N SER A 297 18.88 -2.59 33.31
CA SER A 297 18.98 -1.11 33.28
C SER A 297 17.70 -0.41 33.71
N GLY A 298 16.58 -1.14 33.77
CA GLY A 298 15.24 -0.56 33.90
C GLY A 298 14.61 -0.14 32.57
N TRP A 299 15.36 -0.17 31.47
CA TRP A 299 14.93 0.25 30.13
C TRP A 299 15.36 -0.75 29.06
N PHE A 300 14.63 -0.76 27.94
CA PHE A 300 15.12 -1.41 26.73
C PHE A 300 16.40 -0.74 26.24
N ARG A 301 17.34 -1.54 25.77
CA ARG A 301 18.61 -1.05 25.21
C ARG A 301 19.18 -2.03 24.20
N THR A 302 20.25 -1.66 23.53
CA THR A 302 21.00 -2.55 22.64
C THR A 302 22.30 -2.99 23.30
N GLU A 303 22.72 -4.23 23.06
CA GLU A 303 24.06 -4.70 23.41
C GLU A 303 24.54 -5.72 22.39
N LYS A 304 25.85 -5.70 22.09
CA LYS A 304 26.50 -6.71 21.27
C LYS A 304 27.23 -7.70 22.16
N ARG A 305 26.95 -8.99 22.02
CA ARG A 305 27.63 -10.09 22.71
C ARG A 305 27.99 -11.17 21.71
N ASP A 306 29.25 -11.64 21.76
CA ASP A 306 29.77 -12.71 20.90
C ASP A 306 29.49 -12.49 19.40
N GLY A 307 29.64 -11.25 18.94
CA GLY A 307 29.44 -10.87 17.53
C GLY A 307 27.99 -10.64 17.12
N ARG A 308 27.01 -10.90 17.99
CA ARG A 308 25.57 -10.71 17.72
C ARG A 308 25.02 -9.49 18.46
N TRP A 309 24.30 -8.65 17.74
CA TRP A 309 23.49 -7.59 18.33
C TRP A 309 22.21 -8.15 18.92
N GLN A 310 21.80 -7.62 20.06
CA GLN A 310 20.56 -7.97 20.73
C GLN A 310 19.87 -6.72 21.26
N LEU A 311 18.54 -6.73 21.27
CA LEU A 311 17.79 -5.90 22.21
C LEU A 311 17.90 -6.56 23.59
N VAL A 312 17.91 -5.74 24.63
CA VAL A 312 17.97 -6.18 26.02
C VAL A 312 16.79 -5.57 26.75
N THR A 313 15.99 -6.39 27.42
CA THR A 313 14.83 -5.94 28.20
C THR A 313 15.26 -5.10 29.40
N PRO A 314 14.32 -4.36 30.03
CA PRO A 314 14.55 -3.68 31.30
C PRO A 314 15.17 -4.56 32.40
N GLU A 315 14.84 -5.85 32.43
CA GLU A 315 15.34 -6.84 33.40
C GLU A 315 16.67 -7.49 32.99
N GLY A 316 17.22 -7.11 31.83
CA GLY A 316 18.54 -7.57 31.40
C GLY A 316 18.51 -8.88 30.62
N HIS A 317 17.42 -9.23 29.93
CA HIS A 317 17.36 -10.46 29.14
C HIS A 317 17.37 -10.18 27.64
N ALA A 318 17.90 -11.12 26.86
CA ALA A 318 17.97 -11.01 25.41
C ALA A 318 16.55 -10.95 24.81
N PHE A 319 16.31 -10.01 23.92
CA PHE A 319 15.02 -9.77 23.28
C PHE A 319 15.19 -9.70 21.76
N PHE A 320 14.22 -10.25 21.03
CA PHE A 320 14.07 -10.08 19.59
C PHE A 320 12.64 -9.60 19.35
N SER A 321 12.49 -8.44 18.72
CA SER A 321 11.19 -7.79 18.59
C SER A 321 10.39 -8.41 17.44
N LEU A 322 9.43 -9.28 17.77
CA LEU A 322 8.44 -9.83 16.85
C LEU A 322 7.18 -8.97 16.94
N GLY A 323 7.03 -8.04 15.99
CA GLY A 323 6.01 -7.00 16.05
C GLY A 323 4.94 -7.07 14.97
N VAL A 324 3.84 -6.36 15.23
CA VAL A 324 2.76 -6.11 14.26
C VAL A 324 2.45 -4.62 14.23
N ASN A 325 2.52 -3.99 13.06
CA ASN A 325 2.14 -2.60 12.86
C ASN A 325 0.63 -2.45 12.66
N VAL A 326 0.13 -1.24 12.94
CA VAL A 326 -1.28 -0.84 12.75
C VAL A 326 -2.25 -1.80 13.44
N VAL A 327 -1.97 -2.10 14.72
CA VAL A 327 -2.91 -2.84 15.58
C VAL A 327 -3.94 -1.85 16.10
N ASP A 328 -4.90 -1.50 15.23
CA ASP A 328 -5.95 -0.52 15.52
C ASP A 328 -7.33 -1.02 15.05
N ASP A 329 -8.38 -0.36 15.52
CA ASP A 329 -9.78 -0.74 15.33
C ASP A 329 -10.49 -0.02 14.17
N ASP A 330 -9.76 0.77 13.39
CA ASP A 330 -10.29 1.64 12.34
C ASP A 330 -9.70 1.43 10.93
N GLY A 331 -8.99 0.31 10.73
CA GLY A 331 -8.35 -0.04 9.45
C GLY A 331 -9.30 -0.25 8.26
N GLY A 332 -10.62 -0.18 8.47
CA GLY A 332 -11.65 -0.49 7.48
C GLY A 332 -12.24 0.70 6.73
N ARG A 333 -11.67 1.91 6.86
CA ARG A 333 -12.21 3.13 6.26
C ARG A 333 -11.97 3.22 4.76
N THR A 334 -13.05 3.45 3.99
CA THR A 334 -13.02 3.70 2.54
C THR A 334 -14.00 4.82 2.14
N TYR A 335 -13.63 5.62 1.14
CA TYR A 335 -14.51 6.68 0.61
C TYR A 335 -15.72 6.08 -0.11
N ILE A 336 -16.89 6.67 0.11
CA ILE A 336 -18.16 6.22 -0.47
C ILE A 336 -18.77 7.24 -1.43
N ASP A 337 -18.51 8.53 -1.23
CA ASP A 337 -19.08 9.61 -2.05
C ASP A 337 -18.72 9.43 -3.52
N GLY A 338 -19.75 9.39 -4.37
CA GLY A 338 -19.60 9.19 -5.82
C GLY A 338 -19.25 7.75 -6.25
N ARG A 339 -19.08 6.84 -5.28
CA ARG A 339 -18.83 5.40 -5.49
C ARG A 339 -19.91 4.51 -4.88
N GLU A 340 -21.06 5.06 -4.50
CA GLU A 340 -22.14 4.35 -3.82
C GLU A 340 -22.58 3.10 -4.59
N PHE A 341 -22.52 3.15 -5.92
CA PHE A 341 -22.84 2.04 -6.80
C PHE A 341 -21.93 0.80 -6.61
N MET A 342 -20.75 0.94 -6.02
CA MET A 342 -19.86 -0.17 -5.70
C MET A 342 -20.33 -0.99 -4.50
N PHE A 343 -21.19 -0.42 -3.65
CA PHE A 343 -21.60 -1.01 -2.39
C PHE A 343 -23.02 -1.56 -2.52
N LYS A 344 -23.16 -2.88 -2.51
CA LYS A 344 -24.45 -3.55 -2.68
C LYS A 344 -25.40 -3.25 -1.51
N ASP A 345 -24.84 -3.28 -0.30
CA ASP A 345 -25.58 -3.20 0.96
C ASP A 345 -24.92 -2.17 1.89
N LEU A 346 -24.62 -0.96 1.38
CA LEU A 346 -24.07 0.12 2.21
C LEU A 346 -25.05 0.46 3.35
N PRO A 347 -24.60 0.49 4.61
CA PRO A 347 -25.44 0.95 5.71
C PRO A 347 -26.00 2.36 5.47
N ARG A 348 -27.03 2.73 6.23
CA ARG A 348 -27.54 4.11 6.19
C ARG A 348 -26.73 4.96 7.16
N ASP A 349 -26.35 6.17 6.75
CA ASP A 349 -25.74 7.21 7.58
C ASP A 349 -26.73 7.76 8.62
N SER A 350 -27.13 6.91 9.57
CA SER A 350 -28.13 7.17 10.61
C SER A 350 -28.15 6.06 11.66
N GLY A 351 -28.75 6.34 12.83
CA GLY A 351 -28.99 5.35 13.87
C GLY A 351 -27.69 4.68 14.34
N ARG A 352 -27.72 3.34 14.47
CA ARG A 352 -26.58 2.55 14.97
C ARG A 352 -25.33 2.61 14.11
N TRP A 353 -25.43 3.11 12.87
CA TRP A 353 -24.33 3.15 11.92
C TRP A 353 -23.63 4.50 11.85
N ALA A 354 -24.27 5.57 12.32
CA ALA A 354 -23.74 6.93 12.27
C ALA A 354 -22.30 7.05 12.83
N PRO A 355 -21.90 6.36 13.92
CA PRO A 355 -20.53 6.45 14.44
C PRO A 355 -19.43 5.90 13.53
N PHE A 356 -19.78 5.13 12.49
CA PHE A 356 -18.83 4.53 11.55
C PHE A 356 -18.72 5.31 10.24
N TYR A 357 -19.45 6.42 10.13
CA TYR A 357 -19.27 7.40 9.07
C TYR A 357 -18.34 8.52 9.53
N GLY A 358 -17.66 9.10 8.57
CA GLY A 358 -17.03 10.39 8.77
C GLY A 358 -16.84 11.11 7.45
N THR A 359 -16.23 12.29 7.51
CA THR A 359 -15.92 13.09 6.33
C THR A 359 -14.52 13.63 6.50
N THR A 360 -13.68 13.41 5.49
CA THR A 360 -12.33 13.97 5.44
C THR A 360 -12.21 14.88 4.24
N GLY A 361 -11.76 16.11 4.50
CA GLY A 361 -11.29 17.01 3.46
C GLY A 361 -9.92 16.58 2.96
N LYS A 362 -9.58 16.95 1.73
CA LYS A 362 -8.25 16.69 1.17
C LYS A 362 -7.16 17.33 2.04
N SER A 363 -6.17 16.54 2.48
CA SER A 363 -4.89 17.09 2.89
C SER A 363 -4.22 17.71 1.66
N THR A 364 -3.94 19.01 1.72
CA THR A 364 -3.26 19.73 0.64
C THR A 364 -1.81 19.24 0.50
N GLY A 365 -1.50 18.49 -0.54
CA GLY A 365 -0.12 18.16 -0.92
C GLY A 365 -0.02 17.15 -2.06
N GLY A 366 0.79 17.45 -3.09
CA GLY A 366 1.01 16.60 -4.26
C GLY A 366 1.92 15.39 -3.98
N GLN A 367 1.53 14.53 -3.04
CA GLN A 367 2.21 13.25 -2.81
C GLN A 367 2.00 12.33 -4.02
N GLN A 368 3.06 11.65 -4.46
CA GLN A 368 2.95 10.74 -5.61
C GLN A 368 2.16 9.47 -5.26
N ALA A 369 2.12 9.05 -3.99
CA ALA A 369 1.36 7.88 -3.54
C ALA A 369 -0.11 7.91 -3.99
N SER A 370 -0.76 9.08 -3.84
CA SER A 370 -2.15 9.31 -4.22
C SER A 370 -2.33 9.81 -5.66
N ALA A 371 -1.26 9.83 -6.47
CA ALA A 371 -1.35 10.28 -7.86
C ALA A 371 -2.33 9.42 -8.67
N GLY A 372 -3.20 10.07 -9.44
CA GLY A 372 -4.23 9.43 -10.25
C GLY A 372 -5.39 8.82 -9.45
N ILE A 373 -5.39 8.88 -8.10
CA ILE A 373 -6.48 8.36 -7.28
C ILE A 373 -7.67 9.33 -7.33
N ALA A 374 -8.78 8.86 -7.89
CA ALA A 374 -10.08 9.54 -7.80
C ALA A 374 -10.75 9.27 -6.44
N TYR A 375 -11.86 9.96 -6.15
CA TYR A 375 -12.66 9.72 -4.94
C TYR A 375 -11.87 9.80 -3.62
N HIS A 376 -10.90 10.71 -3.54
CA HIS A 376 -9.93 10.82 -2.43
C HIS A 376 -10.34 11.84 -1.34
N GLN A 377 -11.61 12.21 -1.28
CA GLN A 377 -12.17 13.15 -0.29
C GLN A 377 -13.69 12.94 -0.19
N GLY A 378 -14.28 13.42 0.90
CA GLY A 378 -15.73 13.32 1.13
C GLY A 378 -16.07 12.31 2.22
N LYS A 379 -17.29 11.78 2.18
CA LYS A 379 -17.75 10.79 3.14
C LYS A 379 -17.03 9.47 2.96
N TRP A 380 -16.75 8.83 4.09
CA TRP A 380 -16.24 7.48 4.18
C TRP A 380 -17.05 6.65 5.18
N PHE A 381 -16.95 5.33 5.05
CA PHE A 381 -17.51 4.36 6.00
C PHE A 381 -16.43 3.40 6.48
N ASP A 382 -16.46 3.05 7.77
CA ASP A 382 -15.52 2.14 8.42
C ASP A 382 -16.13 0.74 8.61
N TYR A 383 -15.82 -0.16 7.68
CA TYR A 383 -16.34 -1.52 7.75
C TYR A 383 -15.76 -2.34 8.91
N TYR A 384 -14.51 -2.10 9.31
CA TYR A 384 -13.88 -2.90 10.37
C TYR A 384 -14.51 -2.57 11.73
N SER A 385 -14.54 -1.29 12.10
CA SER A 385 -15.22 -0.85 13.33
C SER A 385 -16.70 -1.26 13.36
N ALA A 386 -17.41 -1.13 12.23
CA ALA A 386 -18.81 -1.55 12.13
C ALA A 386 -19.00 -3.06 12.36
N ASN A 387 -18.09 -3.88 11.82
CA ASN A 387 -18.10 -5.33 12.02
C ASN A 387 -17.78 -5.72 13.46
N LEU A 388 -16.83 -5.05 14.11
CA LEU A 388 -16.54 -5.25 15.54
C LEU A 388 -17.77 -4.93 16.40
N PHE A 389 -18.45 -3.81 16.12
CA PHE A 389 -19.70 -3.46 16.79
C PHE A 389 -20.81 -4.50 16.57
N LEU A 390 -20.97 -5.02 15.34
CA LEU A 390 -21.94 -6.07 15.06
C LEU A 390 -21.62 -7.39 15.80
N ALA A 391 -20.34 -7.71 15.97
CA ALA A 391 -19.89 -8.93 16.64
C ALA A 391 -20.06 -8.85 18.15
N ASP A 392 -19.60 -7.75 18.77
CA ASP A 392 -19.41 -7.65 20.22
C ASP A 392 -20.40 -6.69 20.91
N GLY A 393 -21.22 -5.95 20.16
CA GLY A 393 -22.23 -5.04 20.69
C GLY A 393 -21.64 -3.76 21.31
N ARG A 394 -22.26 -3.26 22.38
CA ARG A 394 -21.97 -1.93 22.94
C ARG A 394 -20.51 -1.75 23.40
N HIS A 395 -19.88 -2.80 23.92
CA HIS A 395 -18.51 -2.75 24.48
C HIS A 395 -17.45 -3.30 23.52
N TRP A 396 -17.71 -3.23 22.22
CA TRP A 396 -16.87 -3.85 21.19
C TRP A 396 -15.41 -3.41 21.22
N ARG A 397 -15.10 -2.14 21.51
CA ARG A 397 -13.69 -1.69 21.60
C ARG A 397 -12.93 -2.42 22.69
N GLN A 398 -13.53 -2.57 23.87
CA GLN A 398 -12.91 -3.29 24.97
C GLN A 398 -12.77 -4.79 24.65
N ALA A 399 -13.82 -5.40 24.08
CA ALA A 399 -13.79 -6.80 23.66
C ALA A 399 -12.70 -7.05 22.60
N TRP A 400 -12.60 -6.16 21.61
CA TRP A 400 -11.56 -6.18 20.58
C TRP A 400 -10.17 -6.03 21.18
N ARG A 401 -9.93 -5.07 22.09
CA ARG A 401 -8.61 -4.88 22.70
C ARG A 401 -8.16 -6.13 23.47
N THR A 402 -9.03 -6.66 24.33
CA THR A 402 -8.74 -7.89 25.09
C THR A 402 -8.44 -9.06 24.16
N ARG A 403 -9.30 -9.30 23.16
CA ARG A 403 -9.12 -10.39 22.21
C ARG A 403 -7.86 -10.21 21.34
N THR A 404 -7.55 -8.99 20.94
CA THR A 404 -6.41 -8.68 20.07
C THR A 404 -5.09 -8.90 20.81
N ILE A 405 -4.94 -8.39 22.04
CA ILE A 405 -3.70 -8.62 22.80
C ILE A 405 -3.51 -10.11 23.14
N GLU A 406 -4.59 -10.85 23.41
CA GLU A 406 -4.55 -12.31 23.60
C GLU A 406 -4.19 -13.07 22.31
N ARG A 407 -4.71 -12.63 21.16
CA ARG A 407 -4.35 -13.21 19.85
C ARG A 407 -2.87 -13.05 19.58
N LEU A 408 -2.35 -11.83 19.67
CA LEU A 408 -0.95 -11.55 19.40
C LEU A 408 -0.04 -12.39 20.29
N ASP A 409 -0.36 -12.47 21.59
CA ASP A 409 0.39 -13.26 22.58
C ASP A 409 0.38 -14.75 22.21
N HIS A 410 -0.79 -15.29 21.91
CA HIS A 410 -0.94 -16.70 21.51
C HIS A 410 -0.30 -17.03 20.16
N TRP A 411 -0.20 -16.04 19.26
CA TRP A 411 0.48 -16.15 17.97
C TRP A 411 2.01 -15.96 18.09
N GLY A 412 2.53 -15.71 19.30
CA GLY A 412 3.96 -15.57 19.56
C GLY A 412 4.54 -14.22 19.14
N PHE A 413 3.70 -13.19 18.96
CA PHE A 413 4.19 -11.82 18.89
C PHE A 413 4.45 -11.29 20.30
N ASN A 414 5.49 -10.47 20.45
CA ASN A 414 5.90 -9.91 21.74
C ASN A 414 5.99 -8.38 21.72
N THR A 415 5.71 -7.75 20.57
CA THR A 415 5.77 -6.30 20.39
C THR A 415 4.54 -5.75 19.67
N LEU A 416 3.95 -4.69 20.21
CA LEU A 416 3.04 -3.81 19.46
C LEU A 416 3.90 -2.87 18.60
N GLY A 417 3.85 -3.08 17.29
CA GLY A 417 4.56 -2.28 16.31
C GLY A 417 3.96 -0.88 16.18
N ASN A 418 4.45 -0.15 15.19
CA ASN A 418 4.12 1.25 15.01
C ASN A 418 2.62 1.45 14.71
N TRP A 419 2.09 2.63 15.04
CA TRP A 419 0.70 3.02 14.79
C TRP A 419 -0.37 2.08 15.41
N SER A 420 -0.08 1.51 16.58
CA SER A 420 -1.04 0.68 17.32
C SER A 420 -1.89 1.50 18.32
N ASP A 421 -3.07 1.01 18.68
CA ASP A 421 -3.98 1.65 19.65
C ASP A 421 -3.28 1.86 21.02
N ASP A 422 -3.19 3.11 21.48
CA ASP A 422 -2.46 3.46 22.72
C ASP A 422 -3.01 2.70 23.95
N ALA A 423 -4.30 2.33 23.98
CA ALA A 423 -4.87 1.64 25.13
C ALA A 423 -4.45 0.16 25.18
N LEU A 424 -3.98 -0.44 24.08
CA LEU A 424 -3.28 -1.73 24.12
C LEU A 424 -1.91 -1.61 24.79
N SER A 425 -1.15 -0.54 24.50
CA SER A 425 0.14 -0.29 25.16
C SER A 425 -0.02 -0.10 26.67
N GLN A 426 -1.08 0.58 27.11
CA GLN A 426 -1.40 0.78 28.53
C GLN A 426 -1.82 -0.50 29.26
N MET A 427 -2.07 -1.61 28.57
CA MET A 427 -2.32 -2.90 29.21
C MET A 427 -1.06 -3.52 29.80
N HIS A 428 0.14 -3.05 29.42
CA HIS A 428 1.42 -3.53 29.94
C HIS A 428 1.54 -5.06 29.85
N ARG A 429 1.24 -5.59 28.65
CA ARG A 429 1.34 -7.01 28.32
C ARG A 429 2.39 -7.33 27.26
N MET A 430 2.77 -6.34 26.46
CA MET A 430 3.74 -6.46 25.38
C MET A 430 4.59 -5.19 25.32
N ALA A 431 5.82 -5.33 24.84
CA ALA A 431 6.61 -4.16 24.49
C ALA A 431 5.90 -3.37 23.39
N TYR A 432 6.13 -2.06 23.29
CA TYR A 432 5.51 -1.26 22.22
C TYR A 432 6.42 -0.18 21.67
N THR A 433 6.14 0.28 20.45
CA THR A 433 6.85 1.40 19.81
C THR A 433 5.94 2.60 19.63
N ARG A 434 6.51 3.80 19.47
CA ARG A 434 5.78 5.01 19.05
C ARG A 434 6.49 5.69 17.89
N SER A 435 5.78 6.62 17.25
CA SER A 435 6.36 7.51 16.23
C SER A 435 6.45 8.95 16.72
N VAL A 436 7.57 9.59 16.40
CA VAL A 436 7.71 11.04 16.34
C VAL A 436 7.42 11.46 14.90
N ASN A 437 6.18 11.88 14.64
CA ASN A 437 5.76 12.37 13.32
C ASN A 437 6.01 13.87 13.21
N ILE A 438 6.99 14.28 12.42
CA ILE A 438 7.46 15.66 12.35
C ILE A 438 6.69 16.40 11.27
N ALA A 439 5.63 17.07 11.69
CA ALA A 439 4.80 17.89 10.82
C ALA A 439 4.97 19.38 11.13
N GLY A 440 4.93 20.22 10.10
CA GLY A 440 5.01 21.67 10.29
C GLY A 440 5.18 22.43 8.98
N THR A 441 5.26 23.76 9.09
CA THR A 441 5.57 24.65 7.96
C THR A 441 7.05 25.03 7.99
N PHE A 442 7.88 24.22 7.36
CA PHE A 442 9.32 24.41 7.21
C PHE A 442 9.73 24.19 5.74
N GLY A 443 10.96 24.62 5.40
CA GLY A 443 11.54 24.37 4.08
C GLY A 443 11.57 22.88 3.74
N ASN A 444 11.56 22.55 2.46
CA ASN A 444 11.65 21.16 1.99
C ASN A 444 12.42 21.07 0.67
N VAL A 445 12.94 19.88 0.40
CA VAL A 445 13.77 19.56 -0.77
C VAL A 445 13.15 18.38 -1.51
N SER A 446 13.06 18.48 -2.84
CA SER A 446 12.62 17.33 -3.66
C SER A 446 13.81 16.41 -3.90
N SER A 447 13.65 15.10 -3.78
CA SER A 447 14.68 14.15 -4.22
C SER A 447 14.48 13.68 -5.66
N GLY A 448 13.36 14.06 -6.28
CA GLY A 448 12.85 13.44 -7.51
C GLY A 448 12.03 12.17 -7.29
N TYR A 449 11.92 11.69 -6.04
CA TYR A 449 11.03 10.60 -5.63
C TYR A 449 10.23 11.00 -4.37
N ASP A 450 9.38 12.01 -4.52
CA ASP A 450 8.63 12.58 -3.40
C ASP A 450 7.34 11.78 -3.13
N TYR A 451 7.47 10.47 -2.89
CA TYR A 451 6.34 9.52 -2.83
C TYR A 451 5.33 9.89 -1.74
N TRP A 452 5.79 10.01 -0.49
CA TRP A 452 5.03 10.52 0.66
C TRP A 452 5.17 12.03 0.85
N GLY A 453 5.91 12.69 -0.03
CA GLY A 453 6.21 14.12 0.04
C GLY A 453 7.70 14.42 -0.07
N ARG A 454 8.01 15.71 -0.05
CA ARG A 454 9.38 16.24 -0.14
C ARG A 454 10.11 16.06 1.19
N MET A 455 11.43 15.92 1.13
CA MET A 455 12.29 15.84 2.32
C MET A 455 12.21 17.13 3.15
N PRO A 456 12.03 17.07 4.48
CA PRO A 456 12.19 18.24 5.36
C PRO A 456 13.58 18.86 5.20
N ASP A 457 13.68 20.18 5.12
CA ASP A 457 14.96 20.91 5.14
C ASP A 457 15.44 21.04 6.60
N PRO A 458 16.45 20.26 7.03
CA PRO A 458 16.83 20.21 8.44
C PRO A 458 17.69 21.41 8.87
N PHE A 459 18.03 22.31 7.93
CA PHE A 459 18.73 23.56 8.19
C PHE A 459 17.77 24.73 8.43
N ASP A 460 16.47 24.53 8.20
CA ASP A 460 15.44 25.48 8.59
C ASP A 460 15.20 25.40 10.11
N PRO A 461 15.39 26.48 10.89
CA PRO A 461 15.15 26.47 12.33
C PRO A 461 13.72 26.05 12.72
N ARG A 462 12.74 26.22 11.81
CA ARG A 462 11.36 25.78 12.02
C ARG A 462 11.22 24.26 12.02
N PHE A 463 12.10 23.54 11.31
CA PHE A 463 12.14 22.08 11.38
C PHE A 463 12.56 21.62 12.79
N ALA A 464 13.58 22.24 13.38
CA ALA A 464 14.00 21.92 14.75
C ALA A 464 12.90 22.19 15.79
N GLN A 465 12.14 23.27 15.62
CA GLN A 465 10.98 23.56 16.46
C GLN A 465 9.86 22.51 16.30
N ALA A 466 9.59 22.08 15.06
CA ALA A 466 8.62 21.03 14.79
C ALA A 466 9.05 19.67 15.37
N ALA A 467 10.34 19.33 15.26
CA ALA A 467 10.91 18.11 15.84
C ALA A 467 10.82 18.12 17.38
N ASP A 468 11.12 19.25 18.02
CA ASP A 468 10.97 19.41 19.48
C ASP A 468 9.51 19.23 19.93
N ALA A 469 8.57 19.86 19.21
CA ALA A 469 7.14 19.73 19.51
C ALA A 469 6.61 18.31 19.30
N ALA A 470 7.03 17.66 18.20
CA ALA A 470 6.65 16.28 17.90
C ALA A 470 7.21 15.30 18.95
N ALA A 471 8.46 15.46 19.35
CA ALA A 471 9.08 14.65 20.40
C ALA A 471 8.40 14.87 21.76
N ALA A 472 8.11 16.11 22.14
CA ALA A 472 7.37 16.41 23.37
C ALA A 472 5.98 15.75 23.39
N GLN A 473 5.27 15.77 22.26
CA GLN A 473 3.97 15.15 22.13
C GLN A 473 4.05 13.62 22.17
N ALA A 474 5.05 13.02 21.51
CA ALA A 474 5.26 11.57 21.51
C ALA A 474 5.71 11.04 22.88
N ALA A 475 6.45 11.83 23.66
CA ALA A 475 6.90 11.46 25.01
C ALA A 475 5.82 11.66 26.09
N LYS A 476 4.74 12.39 25.76
CA LYS A 476 3.65 12.67 26.70
C LYS A 476 3.08 11.36 27.26
N GLU A 477 3.02 11.29 28.59
CA GLU A 477 2.47 10.19 29.39
C GLU A 477 3.23 8.84 29.31
N VAL A 478 4.28 8.73 28.50
CA VAL A 478 5.01 7.46 28.27
C VAL A 478 6.52 7.53 28.54
N ARG A 479 7.09 8.73 28.74
CA ARG A 479 8.54 8.92 28.93
C ARG A 479 9.21 8.08 30.02
N ASP A 480 8.44 7.63 31.00
CA ASP A 480 8.92 6.82 32.12
C ASP A 480 8.30 5.40 32.12
N ASP A 481 7.69 4.96 31.01
CA ASP A 481 7.06 3.64 30.88
C ASP A 481 8.06 2.59 30.36
N PRO A 482 8.55 1.66 31.21
CA PRO A 482 9.58 0.69 30.82
C PRO A 482 9.12 -0.35 29.79
N TRP A 483 7.82 -0.41 29.45
CA TRP A 483 7.30 -1.26 28.37
C TRP A 483 7.54 -0.67 26.98
N MET A 484 7.86 0.61 26.90
CA MET A 484 8.15 1.23 25.63
C MET A 484 9.54 0.81 25.14
N LEU A 485 9.61 0.27 23.92
CA LEU A 485 10.85 -0.12 23.28
C LEU A 485 11.63 1.11 22.76
N GLY A 486 10.93 2.04 22.12
CA GLY A 486 11.56 3.20 21.50
C GLY A 486 10.68 3.97 20.52
N TYR A 487 11.25 5.03 19.97
CA TYR A 487 10.64 5.93 18.99
C TYR A 487 11.19 5.68 17.59
N PHE A 488 10.32 5.50 16.61
CA PHE A 488 10.64 5.80 15.22
C PHE A 488 10.51 7.31 14.96
N ALA A 489 11.28 7.85 14.02
CA ALA A 489 11.10 9.22 13.55
C ALA A 489 10.63 9.23 12.09
N ASP A 490 9.48 9.84 11.84
CA ASP A 490 8.81 9.83 10.54
C ASP A 490 8.66 8.39 9.97
N ASN A 491 8.45 8.29 8.66
CA ASN A 491 8.40 7.02 7.92
C ASN A 491 8.71 7.27 6.44
N GLU A 492 9.56 6.44 5.85
CA GLU A 492 9.81 6.40 4.39
C GLU A 492 10.08 7.76 3.73
N LEU A 493 10.87 8.61 4.42
CA LEU A 493 11.33 9.86 3.85
C LEU A 493 12.13 9.61 2.56
N ALA A 494 12.01 10.53 1.60
CA ALA A 494 12.56 10.42 0.25
C ALA A 494 14.09 10.65 0.18
N TRP A 495 14.88 9.84 0.87
CA TRP A 495 16.35 9.97 0.96
C TRP A 495 17.10 9.78 -0.36
N ALA A 496 16.46 9.13 -1.35
CA ALA A 496 16.96 8.96 -2.71
C ALA A 496 15.87 9.27 -3.73
N GLY A 497 16.27 9.58 -4.96
CA GLY A 497 15.43 9.73 -6.14
C GLY A 497 15.25 8.42 -6.94
N GLN A 498 14.64 8.51 -8.11
CA GLN A 498 14.41 7.35 -9.00
C GLN A 498 15.58 7.05 -9.93
N GLY A 499 15.69 5.79 -10.36
CA GLY A 499 16.59 5.34 -11.42
C GLY A 499 18.08 5.25 -11.00
N PRO A 500 18.98 4.94 -11.96
CA PRO A 500 20.39 4.66 -11.66
C PRO A 500 21.15 5.82 -10.98
N GLN A 501 20.73 7.06 -11.24
CA GLN A 501 21.31 8.27 -10.64
C GLN A 501 20.53 8.75 -9.41
N GLY A 502 19.51 8.00 -8.97
CA GLY A 502 18.61 8.34 -7.88
C GLY A 502 19.32 8.62 -6.56
N ARG A 503 20.47 7.98 -6.30
CA ARG A 503 21.32 8.26 -5.12
C ARG A 503 21.61 9.76 -4.95
N TRP A 504 21.79 10.50 -6.04
CA TRP A 504 22.17 11.91 -6.03
C TRP A 504 20.97 12.86 -6.05
N GLY A 505 19.75 12.34 -6.14
CA GLY A 505 18.53 13.12 -6.34
C GLY A 505 18.32 14.20 -5.28
N LEU A 506 18.58 13.90 -4.01
CA LEU A 506 18.45 14.88 -2.92
C LEU A 506 19.52 15.99 -2.97
N ALA A 507 20.75 15.68 -3.40
CA ALA A 507 21.80 16.68 -3.57
C ALA A 507 21.50 17.61 -4.76
N GLN A 508 21.14 17.03 -5.90
CA GLN A 508 20.71 17.78 -7.08
C GLN A 508 19.46 18.62 -6.78
N GLY A 509 18.48 18.04 -6.09
CA GLY A 509 17.26 18.71 -5.65
C GLY A 509 17.51 19.88 -4.70
N THR A 510 18.51 19.76 -3.82
CA THR A 510 18.94 20.87 -2.96
C THR A 510 19.41 22.06 -3.79
N LEU A 511 20.29 21.83 -4.77
CA LEU A 511 20.81 22.89 -5.63
C LEU A 511 19.75 23.47 -6.58
N ARG A 512 18.81 22.64 -7.05
CA ARG A 512 17.63 23.09 -7.83
C ARG A 512 16.68 23.97 -7.03
N GLY A 513 16.71 23.92 -5.70
CA GLY A 513 15.85 24.71 -4.82
C GLY A 513 15.96 26.23 -5.04
N GLU A 514 15.04 26.97 -4.42
CA GLU A 514 15.05 28.44 -4.45
C GLU A 514 16.25 29.01 -3.67
N ALA A 515 16.70 30.22 -4.04
CA ALA A 515 17.79 30.91 -3.35
C ALA A 515 17.59 31.03 -1.82
N ARG A 516 16.35 31.15 -1.36
CA ARG A 516 16.03 31.27 0.07
C ARG A 516 16.04 29.94 0.85
N SER A 517 16.29 28.79 0.21
CA SER A 517 16.35 27.50 0.90
C SER A 517 17.55 27.44 1.85
N PRO A 518 17.34 27.18 3.15
CA PRO A 518 18.44 26.97 4.11
C PRO A 518 19.39 25.84 3.69
N ALA A 519 18.87 24.69 3.26
CA ALA A 519 19.68 23.59 2.75
C ALA A 519 20.55 24.03 1.55
N LYS A 520 19.98 24.76 0.59
CA LYS A 520 20.74 25.26 -0.56
C LYS A 520 21.88 26.18 -0.15
N GLN A 521 21.61 27.12 0.76
CA GLN A 521 22.64 28.03 1.26
C GLN A 521 23.75 27.31 2.03
N ALA A 522 23.38 26.31 2.84
CA ALA A 522 24.34 25.46 3.52
C ALA A 522 25.21 24.66 2.54
N PHE A 523 24.62 24.14 1.45
CA PHE A 523 25.38 23.42 0.42
C PHE A 523 26.35 24.35 -0.33
N ILE A 524 25.87 25.52 -0.77
CA ILE A 524 26.73 26.54 -1.40
C ILE A 524 27.88 26.95 -0.47
N ALA A 525 27.62 27.10 0.84
CA ALA A 525 28.66 27.41 1.82
C ALA A 525 29.71 26.29 1.94
N ALA A 526 29.28 25.02 1.91
CA ALA A 526 30.20 23.88 1.90
C ALA A 526 31.09 23.86 0.65
N LEU A 527 30.52 24.13 -0.54
CA LEU A 527 31.27 24.23 -1.79
C LEU A 527 32.25 25.42 -1.78
N LYS A 528 31.82 26.59 -1.30
CA LYS A 528 32.68 27.76 -1.10
C LYS A 528 33.87 27.44 -0.20
N LYS A 529 33.62 26.76 0.92
CA LYS A 529 34.66 26.34 1.87
C LYS A 529 35.66 25.38 1.24
N LYS A 530 35.21 24.41 0.44
CA LYS A 530 36.08 23.41 -0.20
C LYS A 530 36.92 24.00 -1.33
N TYR A 531 36.32 24.81 -2.22
CA TYR A 531 36.97 25.26 -3.45
C TYR A 531 37.55 26.67 -3.37
N GLY A 532 37.08 27.53 -2.48
CA GLY A 532 37.51 28.92 -2.31
C GLY A 532 37.05 29.87 -3.44
N THR A 533 37.26 29.49 -4.71
CA THR A 533 36.90 30.30 -5.89
C THR A 533 35.95 29.55 -6.82
N PRO A 534 35.01 30.24 -7.51
CA PRO A 534 34.06 29.59 -8.42
C PRO A 534 34.76 28.87 -9.58
N ALA A 535 35.87 29.41 -10.09
CA ALA A 535 36.67 28.79 -11.15
C ALA A 535 37.22 27.40 -10.78
N LYS A 536 37.54 27.16 -9.51
CA LYS A 536 38.00 25.84 -9.03
C LYS A 536 36.86 24.83 -9.00
N LEU A 537 35.66 25.25 -8.59
CA LEU A 537 34.47 24.40 -8.67
C LEU A 537 34.09 24.13 -10.13
N ALA A 538 34.09 25.16 -10.98
CA ALA A 538 33.83 25.05 -12.41
C ALA A 538 34.72 23.99 -13.07
N ALA A 539 36.03 24.04 -12.81
CA ALA A 539 36.99 23.07 -13.31
C ALA A 539 36.77 21.66 -12.73
N ALA A 540 36.46 21.54 -11.43
CA ALA A 540 36.24 20.25 -10.79
C ALA A 540 34.98 19.53 -11.30
N TRP A 541 33.92 20.30 -11.60
CA TRP A 541 32.62 19.78 -12.02
C TRP A 541 32.40 19.80 -13.53
N GLY A 542 33.31 20.39 -14.32
CA GLY A 542 33.14 20.52 -15.77
C GLY A 542 31.98 21.45 -16.17
N ILE A 543 31.64 22.43 -15.33
CA ILE A 543 30.52 23.36 -15.57
C ILE A 543 31.00 24.79 -15.82
N ALA A 544 30.16 25.59 -16.47
CA ALA A 544 30.33 27.04 -16.49
C ALA A 544 29.85 27.65 -15.17
N LEU A 545 30.71 28.40 -14.48
CA LEU A 545 30.37 29.07 -13.23
C LEU A 545 31.18 30.36 -13.06
N ASP A 546 30.62 31.48 -13.53
CA ASP A 546 31.31 32.79 -13.52
C ASP A 546 31.38 33.40 -12.12
N SER A 547 30.38 33.12 -11.28
CA SER A 547 30.32 33.60 -9.90
C SER A 547 29.60 32.61 -9.00
N TRP A 548 29.81 32.73 -7.69
CA TRP A 548 29.05 31.95 -6.71
C TRP A 548 27.55 32.22 -6.76
N ASP A 549 27.13 33.39 -7.23
CA ASP A 549 25.71 33.78 -7.30
C ASP A 549 24.94 32.96 -8.36
N ALA A 550 25.63 32.42 -9.36
CA ALA A 550 24.99 31.53 -10.34
C ALA A 550 24.39 30.27 -9.67
N LEU A 551 24.99 29.78 -8.57
CA LEU A 551 24.42 28.66 -7.82
C LEU A 551 23.10 29.03 -7.12
N ASN A 552 22.81 30.31 -6.88
CA ASN A 552 21.56 30.74 -6.24
C ASN A 552 20.34 30.62 -7.16
N ALA A 553 20.53 30.51 -8.48
CA ALA A 553 19.43 30.40 -9.44
C ALA A 553 18.46 29.27 -9.08
N THR A 554 17.15 29.59 -9.02
CA THR A 554 16.11 28.55 -8.90
C THR A 554 16.19 27.63 -10.12
N ASN A 555 16.05 26.33 -9.90
CA ASN A 555 16.25 25.29 -10.90
C ASN A 555 17.68 25.28 -11.49
N PHE A 556 18.69 25.64 -10.70
CA PHE A 556 20.09 25.44 -11.10
C PHE A 556 20.29 24.01 -11.61
N ALA A 557 20.79 23.88 -12.83
CA ALA A 557 21.01 22.61 -13.51
C ALA A 557 22.24 21.90 -12.93
N ALA A 558 22.09 21.35 -11.73
CA ALA A 558 23.12 20.60 -11.05
C ALA A 558 23.58 19.41 -11.93
N PRO A 559 24.88 19.26 -12.21
CA PRO A 559 25.36 18.21 -13.09
C PRO A 559 25.14 16.82 -12.46
N THR A 560 25.10 15.79 -13.30
CA THR A 560 25.07 14.39 -12.85
C THR A 560 26.50 13.88 -12.71
N PRO A 561 26.82 13.06 -11.69
CA PRO A 561 28.15 12.48 -11.58
C PRO A 561 28.53 11.62 -12.79
N GLU A 562 29.76 11.80 -13.26
CA GLU A 562 30.36 11.07 -14.38
C GLU A 562 31.87 10.92 -14.19
N ASP A 563 32.47 9.92 -14.85
CA ASP A 563 33.88 9.54 -14.65
C ASP A 563 34.88 10.67 -14.98
N ALA A 564 34.52 11.57 -15.90
CA ALA A 564 35.33 12.73 -16.26
C ALA A 564 35.43 13.78 -15.12
N HIS A 565 34.42 13.81 -14.24
CA HIS A 565 34.29 14.79 -13.16
C HIS A 565 33.92 14.09 -11.84
N PRO A 566 34.82 13.24 -11.28
CA PRO A 566 34.53 12.43 -10.10
C PRO A 566 34.24 13.28 -8.84
N ALA A 567 34.74 14.51 -8.81
CA ALA A 567 34.51 15.46 -7.71
C ALA A 567 33.01 15.76 -7.48
N ILE A 568 32.15 15.61 -8.50
CA ILE A 568 30.70 15.78 -8.35
C ILE A 568 30.14 14.72 -7.40
N ALA A 569 30.52 13.44 -7.58
CA ALA A 569 30.08 12.34 -6.71
C ALA A 569 30.57 12.56 -5.27
N ASP A 570 31.84 12.95 -5.10
CA ASP A 570 32.42 13.20 -3.78
C ASP A 570 31.71 14.35 -3.04
N ASP A 571 31.41 15.44 -3.75
CA ASP A 571 30.71 16.59 -3.18
C ASP A 571 29.26 16.27 -2.84
N TYR A 572 28.56 15.53 -3.72
CA TYR A 572 27.20 15.09 -3.46
C TYR A 572 27.15 14.12 -2.29
N SER A 573 28.08 13.17 -2.20
CA SER A 573 28.19 12.25 -1.07
C SER A 573 28.43 13.00 0.24
N ALA A 574 29.39 13.94 0.27
CA ALA A 574 29.65 14.77 1.44
C ALA A 574 28.42 15.60 1.84
N TRP A 575 27.68 16.13 0.87
CA TRP A 575 26.44 16.87 1.13
C TRP A 575 25.33 15.98 1.67
N LEU A 576 25.07 14.82 1.07
CA LEU A 576 24.05 13.87 1.54
C LEU A 576 24.33 13.43 2.97
N ARG A 577 25.60 13.19 3.32
CA ARG A 577 26.01 12.91 4.70
C ARG A 577 25.74 14.08 5.63
N THR A 578 26.08 15.30 5.23
CA THR A 578 25.85 16.51 6.03
C THR A 578 24.35 16.77 6.25
N TYR A 579 23.53 16.57 5.22
CA TYR A 579 22.08 16.70 5.29
C TYR A 579 21.49 15.69 6.28
N ALA A 580 21.85 14.42 6.14
CA ALA A 580 21.35 13.35 7.00
C ALA A 580 21.85 13.52 8.44
N ASP A 581 23.11 13.92 8.66
CA ASP A 581 23.64 14.23 9.98
C ASP A 581 22.83 15.35 10.67
N GLN A 582 22.47 16.40 9.94
CA GLN A 582 21.70 17.51 10.48
C GLN A 582 20.27 17.08 10.86
N TYR A 583 19.62 16.25 10.03
CA TYR A 583 18.30 15.69 10.33
C TYR A 583 18.35 14.79 11.58
N PHE A 584 19.15 13.71 11.55
CA PHE A 584 19.15 12.72 12.62
C PHE A 584 19.66 13.29 13.95
N ARG A 585 20.63 14.21 13.92
CA ARG A 585 21.09 14.91 15.13
C ARG A 585 19.97 15.73 15.76
N THR A 586 19.24 16.51 14.96
CA THR A 586 18.14 17.37 15.44
C THR A 586 17.05 16.53 16.08
N VAL A 587 16.68 15.42 15.44
CA VAL A 587 15.66 14.50 15.96
C VAL A 587 16.12 13.78 17.22
N ALA A 588 17.35 13.25 17.24
CA ALA A 588 17.90 12.59 18.43
C ALA A 588 17.98 13.53 19.63
N GLN A 589 18.40 14.79 19.41
CA GLN A 589 18.41 15.81 20.46
C GLN A 589 17.02 16.13 20.98
N ALA A 590 16.02 16.22 20.09
CA ALA A 590 14.63 16.45 20.48
C ALA A 590 14.07 15.28 21.31
N ILE A 591 14.27 14.03 20.86
CA ILE A 591 13.85 12.83 21.59
C ILE A 591 14.49 12.80 22.98
N HIS A 592 15.82 12.83 23.06
CA HIS A 592 16.55 12.72 24.34
C HIS A 592 16.30 13.87 25.31
N LYS A 593 15.88 15.05 24.81
CA LYS A 593 15.47 16.17 25.67
C LYS A 593 14.18 15.87 26.44
N HIS A 594 13.22 15.19 25.81
CA HIS A 594 11.91 14.89 26.41
C HIS A 594 11.82 13.50 27.02
N ASP A 595 12.66 12.57 26.55
CA ASP A 595 12.74 11.19 26.99
C ASP A 595 14.19 10.68 26.89
N PRO A 596 14.95 10.66 27.99
CA PRO A 596 16.34 10.23 27.99
C PRO A 596 16.52 8.70 28.11
N HIS A 597 15.42 7.94 28.13
CA HIS A 597 15.43 6.52 28.50
C HIS A 597 15.24 5.58 27.31
N HIS A 598 14.34 5.93 26.39
CA HIS A 598 13.91 5.05 25.32
C HIS A 598 14.78 5.16 24.06
N LEU A 599 14.85 4.04 23.32
CA LEU A 599 15.69 3.94 22.12
C LEU A 599 15.19 4.87 21.00
N PHE A 600 16.13 5.48 20.28
CA PHE A 600 15.85 6.03 18.96
C PHE A 600 16.01 4.93 17.90
N LEU A 601 14.88 4.47 17.35
CA LEU A 601 14.78 3.33 16.43
C LEU A 601 14.99 3.68 14.96
N GLY A 602 15.40 4.92 14.65
CA GLY A 602 15.69 5.37 13.28
C GLY A 602 14.46 5.80 12.47
N GLY A 603 14.66 5.91 11.16
CA GLY A 603 13.73 6.59 10.24
C GLY A 603 12.93 5.71 9.28
N ARG A 604 12.93 4.38 9.46
CA ARG A 604 12.14 3.42 8.66
C ARG A 604 12.37 3.57 7.15
N PHE A 605 13.59 3.29 6.71
CA PHE A 605 13.99 3.49 5.31
C PHE A 605 13.28 2.50 4.36
N ALA A 606 12.51 3.00 3.38
CA ALA A 606 12.13 2.26 2.17
C ALA A 606 13.02 2.61 0.96
N VAL A 607 13.48 3.86 0.91
CA VAL A 607 14.52 4.33 -0.02
C VAL A 607 15.60 5.02 0.79
N HIS A 608 16.87 4.75 0.48
CA HIS A 608 17.99 5.28 1.25
C HIS A 608 19.27 5.36 0.43
N THR A 609 20.24 6.09 0.97
CA THR A 609 21.61 6.16 0.47
C THR A 609 22.58 5.64 1.55
N PRO A 610 23.78 5.15 1.18
CA PRO A 610 24.79 4.78 2.17
C PRO A 610 25.09 5.90 3.17
N GLU A 611 25.05 7.15 2.73
CA GLU A 611 25.25 8.33 3.56
C GLU A 611 24.16 8.48 4.62
N ALA A 612 22.89 8.35 4.24
CA ALA A 612 21.76 8.46 5.16
C ALA A 612 21.76 7.31 6.18
N VAL A 613 22.06 6.08 5.75
CA VAL A 613 22.19 4.92 6.64
C VAL A 613 23.33 5.12 7.63
N ALA A 614 24.49 5.62 7.18
CA ALA A 614 25.62 5.89 8.04
C ALA A 614 25.36 7.02 9.06
N SER A 615 24.60 8.07 8.68
CA SER A 615 24.12 9.08 9.63
C SER A 615 23.14 8.51 10.63
N CYS A 616 22.16 7.71 10.19
CA CYS A 616 21.23 7.04 11.08
C CYS A 616 21.98 6.17 12.10
N ALA A 617 22.96 5.37 11.65
CA ALA A 617 23.80 4.56 12.52
C ALA A 617 24.59 5.40 13.55
N GLN A 618 24.99 6.62 13.20
CA GLN A 618 25.72 7.52 14.11
C GLN A 618 24.84 8.06 15.24
N PHE A 619 23.58 8.40 14.96
CA PHE A 619 22.72 9.14 15.91
C PHE A 619 21.61 8.28 16.54
N CYS A 620 21.27 7.14 15.94
CA CYS A 620 20.22 6.24 16.41
C CYS A 620 20.81 5.05 17.16
N ASP A 621 20.01 4.47 18.06
CA ASP A 621 20.36 3.24 18.76
C ASP A 621 20.19 2.02 17.87
N VAL A 622 19.17 2.06 17.00
CA VAL A 622 18.84 1.03 16.00
C VAL A 622 18.57 1.70 14.66
N VAL A 623 18.99 1.07 13.56
CA VAL A 623 18.66 1.51 12.20
C VAL A 623 17.48 0.69 11.69
N SER A 624 16.40 1.35 11.25
CA SER A 624 15.18 0.68 10.78
C SER A 624 15.00 0.75 9.27
N PHE A 625 14.51 -0.35 8.70
CA PHE A 625 14.24 -0.53 7.27
C PHE A 625 12.84 -1.10 7.05
N ASN A 626 12.08 -0.50 6.14
CA ASN A 626 10.86 -1.10 5.60
C ASN A 626 11.29 -2.06 4.49
N GLY A 627 11.48 -3.33 4.86
CA GLY A 627 12.10 -4.37 4.05
C GLY A 627 11.06 -5.22 3.32
N TYR A 628 10.40 -4.66 2.31
CA TYR A 628 9.50 -5.41 1.46
C TYR A 628 10.27 -6.24 0.42
N ALA A 629 10.80 -7.38 0.86
CA ALA A 629 11.56 -8.32 0.05
C ALA A 629 11.24 -9.78 0.39
N ASP A 630 11.76 -10.71 -0.41
CA ASP A 630 11.67 -12.15 -0.20
C ASP A 630 12.49 -12.65 1.00
N VAL A 631 13.63 -12.00 1.28
CA VAL A 631 14.49 -12.24 2.45
C VAL A 631 14.92 -10.92 3.11
N PRO A 632 15.16 -10.88 4.43
CA PRO A 632 15.40 -9.64 5.15
C PRO A 632 16.69 -8.92 4.78
N GLU A 633 17.72 -9.65 4.34
CA GLU A 633 19.00 -9.08 3.90
C GLU A 633 18.85 -8.21 2.65
N HIS A 634 17.79 -8.38 1.86
CA HIS A 634 17.55 -7.52 0.69
C HIS A 634 17.05 -6.12 1.06
N ALA A 635 16.71 -5.86 2.32
CA ALA A 635 16.29 -4.55 2.79
C ALA A 635 17.45 -3.52 2.85
N PHE A 636 18.70 -3.98 2.90
CA PHE A 636 19.89 -3.12 3.00
C PHE A 636 21.15 -3.85 2.52
N ASP A 637 22.22 -3.12 2.17
CA ASP A 637 23.52 -3.75 1.89
C ASP A 637 24.12 -4.31 3.19
N ALA A 638 23.98 -5.62 3.42
CA ALA A 638 24.43 -6.28 4.65
C ALA A 638 25.94 -6.14 4.88
N ALA A 639 26.76 -6.16 3.83
CA ALA A 639 28.21 -6.06 3.95
C ALA A 639 28.65 -4.63 4.28
N ALA A 640 28.00 -3.62 3.70
CA ALA A 640 28.24 -2.23 4.07
C ALA A 640 27.72 -1.93 5.48
N PHE A 641 26.53 -2.42 5.82
CA PHE A 641 25.89 -2.18 7.11
C PHE A 641 26.66 -2.81 8.28
N ALA A 642 27.21 -4.02 8.11
CA ALA A 642 28.02 -4.67 9.13
C ALA A 642 29.24 -3.81 9.57
N LYS A 643 29.77 -2.96 8.68
CA LYS A 643 30.89 -2.03 8.99
C LYS A 643 30.47 -0.86 9.89
N LEU A 644 29.18 -0.57 9.98
CA LEU A 644 28.65 0.48 10.84
C LEU A 644 28.52 0.02 12.31
N ASP A 645 28.67 -1.28 12.56
CA ASP A 645 28.55 -1.92 13.87
C ASP A 645 27.33 -1.45 14.67
N LYS A 646 26.14 -1.59 14.06
CA LYS A 646 24.86 -1.20 14.64
C LYS A 646 23.80 -2.30 14.45
N PRO A 647 22.80 -2.39 15.33
CA PRO A 647 21.66 -3.26 15.13
C PRO A 647 20.70 -2.71 14.06
N ALA A 648 20.10 -3.62 13.30
CA ALA A 648 19.05 -3.35 12.33
C ALA A 648 17.69 -3.86 12.82
N LEU A 649 16.62 -3.15 12.48
CA LEU A 649 15.24 -3.59 12.68
C LEU A 649 14.51 -3.56 11.34
N ILE A 650 13.92 -4.68 10.92
CA ILE A 650 12.98 -4.65 9.80
C ILE A 650 11.65 -4.14 10.35
N SER A 651 11.34 -2.88 10.07
CA SER A 651 10.20 -2.16 10.66
C SER A 651 8.88 -2.38 9.92
N GLU A 652 8.93 -2.86 8.68
CA GLU A 652 7.78 -3.32 7.89
C GLU A 652 8.22 -4.45 6.95
N PHE A 653 7.41 -5.50 6.87
CA PHE A 653 7.42 -6.49 5.79
C PHE A 653 6.02 -7.14 5.71
N HIS A 654 5.67 -7.68 4.54
CA HIS A 654 4.49 -8.53 4.38
C HIS A 654 4.61 -9.44 3.18
N PHE A 655 3.69 -10.40 3.10
CA PHE A 655 3.41 -11.20 1.92
C PHE A 655 1.92 -11.23 1.70
N GLY A 656 1.45 -10.90 0.50
CA GLY A 656 0.02 -10.84 0.18
C GLY A 656 -0.37 -11.68 -1.03
N SER A 657 -1.63 -12.09 -1.08
CA SER A 657 -2.24 -12.80 -2.22
C SER A 657 -3.53 -12.09 -2.63
N ASP A 658 -4.30 -12.62 -3.59
CA ASP A 658 -5.57 -12.06 -4.05
C ASP A 658 -6.74 -13.06 -3.97
N ASP A 659 -6.58 -14.15 -3.20
CA ASP A 659 -7.55 -15.24 -3.09
C ASP A 659 -8.46 -15.17 -1.84
N ARG A 660 -8.48 -14.03 -1.14
CA ARG A 660 -9.23 -13.82 0.12
C ARG A 660 -10.10 -12.56 0.20
N GLY A 661 -10.32 -11.87 -0.91
CA GLY A 661 -11.32 -10.80 -1.00
C GLY A 661 -10.77 -9.47 -1.49
N PRO A 662 -9.80 -8.84 -0.79
CA PRO A 662 -9.09 -7.68 -1.33
C PRO A 662 -8.40 -8.03 -2.65
N PHE A 663 -8.19 -7.00 -3.49
CA PHE A 663 -7.77 -7.20 -4.87
C PHE A 663 -6.25 -7.08 -5.05
N GLY A 664 -5.60 -6.31 -4.19
CA GLY A 664 -4.15 -6.13 -4.19
C GLY A 664 -3.44 -7.26 -3.45
N LYS A 665 -2.21 -7.55 -3.88
CA LYS A 665 -1.30 -8.51 -3.23
C LYS A 665 -0.28 -7.85 -2.29
N GLY A 666 -0.42 -6.54 -2.08
CA GLY A 666 0.61 -5.72 -1.46
C GLY A 666 1.88 -5.65 -2.31
N ILE A 667 2.97 -5.23 -1.69
CA ILE A 667 4.29 -5.03 -2.32
C ILE A 667 4.98 -6.36 -2.68
N VAL A 668 4.95 -7.36 -1.80
CA VAL A 668 5.58 -8.67 -2.05
C VAL A 668 4.49 -9.74 -2.25
N PRO A 669 4.13 -10.06 -3.51
CA PRO A 669 3.04 -10.98 -3.81
C PRO A 669 3.47 -12.44 -3.64
N THR A 670 2.57 -13.26 -3.12
CA THR A 670 2.60 -14.72 -3.24
C THR A 670 1.47 -15.19 -4.15
N TRP A 671 1.49 -16.48 -4.52
CA TRP A 671 0.46 -17.02 -5.42
C TRP A 671 -0.90 -17.14 -4.74
N ASN A 672 -0.92 -17.51 -3.45
CA ASN A 672 -2.14 -17.77 -2.69
C ASN A 672 -1.90 -17.64 -1.17
N GLU A 673 -2.98 -17.73 -0.41
CA GLU A 673 -2.98 -17.64 1.04
C GLU A 673 -2.03 -18.62 1.74
N GLN A 674 -1.89 -19.84 1.22
CA GLN A 674 -1.01 -20.85 1.82
C GLN A 674 0.45 -20.39 1.79
N GLN A 675 0.90 -19.85 0.65
CA GLN A 675 2.28 -19.42 0.47
C GLN A 675 2.64 -18.19 1.32
N ARG A 676 1.67 -17.41 1.80
CA ARG A 676 1.94 -16.31 2.74
C ARG A 676 2.58 -16.83 4.02
N GLY A 677 2.11 -17.95 4.55
CA GLY A 677 2.66 -18.57 5.76
C GLY A 677 4.06 -19.15 5.56
N GLU A 678 4.30 -19.76 4.40
CA GLU A 678 5.61 -20.29 4.01
C GLU A 678 6.65 -19.16 3.87
N ALA A 679 6.27 -18.07 3.20
CA ALA A 679 7.13 -16.89 3.03
C ALA A 679 7.41 -16.19 4.37
N TYR A 680 6.40 -16.01 5.23
CA TYR A 680 6.58 -15.46 6.59
C TYR A 680 7.58 -16.31 7.39
N ALA A 681 7.41 -17.63 7.41
CA ALA A 681 8.27 -18.52 8.18
C ALA A 681 9.74 -18.46 7.72
N HIS A 682 9.98 -18.40 6.41
CA HIS A 682 11.31 -18.26 5.84
C HIS A 682 11.93 -16.92 6.25
N TYR A 683 11.22 -15.81 6.02
CA TYR A 683 11.72 -14.47 6.32
C TYR A 683 12.09 -14.28 7.79
N VAL A 684 11.24 -14.75 8.71
CA VAL A 684 11.49 -14.66 10.16
C VAL A 684 12.68 -15.53 10.58
N ALA A 685 12.82 -16.73 10.02
CA ALA A 685 13.95 -17.61 10.33
C ALA A 685 15.29 -16.98 9.93
N ASP A 686 15.35 -16.40 8.72
CA ASP A 686 16.55 -15.71 8.22
C ASP A 686 16.88 -14.49 9.07
N ALA A 687 15.87 -13.69 9.43
CA ALA A 687 16.05 -12.52 10.27
C ALA A 687 16.64 -12.87 11.66
N VAL A 688 16.18 -13.95 12.29
CA VAL A 688 16.70 -14.41 13.58
C VAL A 688 18.12 -14.97 13.45
N ALA A 689 18.40 -15.69 12.35
CA ALA A 689 19.73 -16.22 12.07
C ALA A 689 20.77 -15.10 11.91
N ASN A 690 20.37 -13.97 11.32
CA ASN A 690 21.22 -12.83 11.05
C ASN A 690 21.73 -12.15 12.36
N PRO A 691 23.05 -11.93 12.52
CA PRO A 691 23.62 -11.39 13.75
C PRO A 691 23.43 -9.88 13.95
N VAL A 692 22.99 -9.14 12.93
CA VAL A 692 22.76 -7.69 13.04
C VAL A 692 21.28 -7.33 13.19
N ILE A 693 20.36 -8.22 12.79
CA ILE A 693 18.92 -7.97 12.87
C ILE A 693 18.43 -8.32 14.29
N VAL A 694 17.69 -7.39 14.90
CA VAL A 694 17.18 -7.51 16.28
C VAL A 694 15.65 -7.56 16.37
N GLY A 695 14.97 -7.57 15.23
CA GLY A 695 13.52 -7.70 15.17
C GLY A 695 12.96 -7.58 13.76
N VAL A 696 11.71 -7.99 13.61
CA VAL A 696 10.90 -7.84 12.39
C VAL A 696 9.46 -7.49 12.76
N HIS A 697 8.88 -6.49 12.09
CA HIS A 697 7.51 -6.04 12.33
C HIS A 697 6.64 -6.23 11.08
N TRP A 698 5.60 -7.04 11.21
CA TRP A 698 4.64 -7.31 10.15
C TRP A 698 3.76 -6.08 9.86
N PHE A 699 3.58 -5.73 8.59
CA PHE A 699 2.61 -4.73 8.17
C PHE A 699 1.44 -5.44 7.46
N GLN A 700 0.26 -5.61 8.04
CA GLN A 700 -0.29 -5.00 9.25
C GLN A 700 -1.36 -5.91 9.89
N TYR A 701 -2.01 -5.49 10.97
CA TYR A 701 -2.98 -6.33 11.67
C TYR A 701 -4.21 -6.71 10.82
N VAL A 702 -4.87 -5.72 10.19
CA VAL A 702 -6.13 -5.91 9.47
C VAL A 702 -5.91 -5.76 7.96
N ASP A 703 -6.62 -6.58 7.18
CA ASP A 703 -6.72 -6.39 5.73
C ASP A 703 -7.24 -5.01 5.36
N GLN A 704 -6.78 -4.51 4.22
CA GLN A 704 -7.23 -3.22 3.71
C GLN A 704 -8.62 -3.34 3.07
N PRO A 705 -9.42 -2.25 3.06
CA PRO A 705 -10.74 -2.27 2.46
C PRO A 705 -10.63 -2.55 0.96
N VAL A 706 -11.55 -3.37 0.45
CA VAL A 706 -11.60 -3.81 -0.96
C VAL A 706 -11.55 -2.64 -1.95
N THR A 707 -12.13 -1.48 -1.59
CA THR A 707 -12.21 -0.28 -2.42
C THR A 707 -11.17 0.80 -2.10
N GLY A 708 -10.10 0.44 -1.39
CA GLY A 708 -8.96 1.32 -1.14
C GLY A 708 -9.06 2.09 0.16
N ARG A 709 -7.97 2.10 0.94
CA ARG A 709 -7.85 2.93 2.16
C ARG A 709 -7.82 4.41 1.80
N LEU A 710 -8.17 5.27 2.77
CA LEU A 710 -8.36 6.72 2.53
C LEU A 710 -7.12 7.47 2.01
N ILE A 711 -5.92 6.96 2.25
CA ILE A 711 -4.67 7.70 2.00
C ILE A 711 -4.30 7.68 0.52
N ASP A 712 -4.24 6.49 -0.08
CA ASP A 712 -3.63 6.23 -1.39
C ASP A 712 -4.39 5.16 -2.21
N GLY A 713 -5.56 4.73 -1.72
CA GLY A 713 -6.37 3.70 -2.35
C GLY A 713 -5.80 2.27 -2.27
N GLU A 714 -4.79 2.01 -1.45
CA GLU A 714 -4.28 0.64 -1.27
C GLU A 714 -5.39 -0.30 -0.76
N ASN A 715 -5.54 -1.47 -1.39
CA ASN A 715 -6.60 -2.44 -1.15
C ASN A 715 -6.07 -3.89 -1.14
N ALA A 716 -5.00 -4.11 -0.39
CA ALA A 716 -4.25 -5.34 -0.34
C ALA A 716 -4.73 -6.34 0.73
N HIS A 717 -4.59 -7.62 0.41
CA HIS A 717 -4.77 -8.71 1.35
C HIS A 717 -3.43 -9.06 2.02
N ILE A 718 -3.18 -8.38 3.14
CA ILE A 718 -1.91 -8.39 3.89
C ILE A 718 -2.15 -8.44 5.41
N GLY A 719 -3.40 -8.53 5.86
CA GLY A 719 -3.78 -8.61 7.26
C GLY A 719 -3.46 -9.97 7.89
N LEU A 720 -3.29 -9.97 9.21
CA LEU A 720 -3.42 -11.16 10.05
C LEU A 720 -4.91 -11.56 10.21
N VAL A 721 -5.80 -10.56 10.17
CA VAL A 721 -7.26 -10.73 10.20
C VAL A 721 -7.92 -10.05 9.01
N ALA A 722 -9.04 -10.63 8.57
CA ALA A 722 -9.91 -10.03 7.56
C ALA A 722 -10.61 -8.77 8.09
N ILE A 723 -11.23 -8.01 7.16
CA ILE A 723 -12.13 -6.87 7.47
C ILE A 723 -13.30 -7.23 8.42
N THR A 724 -13.57 -8.52 8.60
CA THR A 724 -14.61 -9.07 9.50
C THR A 724 -14.05 -9.54 10.86
N ASP A 725 -12.82 -9.14 11.20
CA ASP A 725 -12.08 -9.54 12.41
C ASP A 725 -11.87 -11.06 12.53
N ARG A 726 -11.90 -11.76 11.39
CA ARG A 726 -11.67 -13.21 11.30
C ARG A 726 -10.19 -13.47 11.00
N PRO A 727 -9.48 -14.20 11.87
CA PRO A 727 -8.12 -14.61 11.59
C PRO A 727 -8.07 -15.55 10.38
N PHE A 728 -7.04 -15.40 9.55
CA PHE A 728 -6.80 -16.34 8.48
C PHE A 728 -6.14 -17.61 9.02
N THR A 729 -6.94 -18.55 9.51
CA THR A 729 -6.50 -19.67 10.38
C THR A 729 -5.23 -20.38 9.90
N HIS A 730 -5.15 -20.78 8.62
CA HIS A 730 -3.99 -21.49 8.09
C HIS A 730 -2.72 -20.63 8.10
N PHE A 731 -2.83 -19.36 7.70
CA PHE A 731 -1.73 -18.41 7.75
C PHE A 731 -1.29 -18.14 9.20
N ILE A 732 -2.24 -17.93 10.10
CA ILE A 732 -1.97 -17.68 11.53
C ILE A 732 -1.34 -18.89 12.22
N ASP A 733 -1.74 -20.12 11.87
CA ASP A 733 -1.09 -21.32 12.40
C ASP A 733 0.37 -21.40 11.95
N ALA A 734 0.69 -21.01 10.71
CA ALA A 734 2.06 -20.93 10.21
C ALA A 734 2.86 -19.81 10.90
N VAL A 735 2.27 -18.63 11.08
CA VAL A 735 2.87 -17.50 11.83
C VAL A 735 3.21 -17.93 13.26
N ARG A 736 2.26 -18.54 13.97
CA ARG A 736 2.48 -19.02 15.34
C ARG A 736 3.60 -20.04 15.42
N GLU A 737 3.63 -20.99 14.50
CA GLU A 737 4.68 -22.00 14.45
C GLU A 737 6.05 -21.39 14.15
N ALA A 738 6.12 -20.46 13.20
CA ALA A 738 7.35 -19.74 12.87
C ALA A 738 7.87 -18.94 14.08
N ASN A 739 7.01 -18.16 14.73
CA ASN A 739 7.38 -17.38 15.92
C ASN A 739 7.90 -18.27 17.05
N ARG A 740 7.23 -19.40 17.34
CA ARG A 740 7.70 -20.37 18.35
C ARG A 740 9.06 -20.98 18.03
N LYS A 741 9.39 -21.17 16.75
CA LYS A 741 10.69 -21.73 16.32
C LYS A 741 11.84 -20.73 16.45
N THR A 742 11.56 -19.43 16.55
CA THR A 742 12.60 -18.43 16.81
C THR A 742 13.26 -18.60 18.17
N GLY A 743 12.52 -19.20 19.11
CA GLY A 743 12.88 -19.27 20.52
C GLY A 743 12.70 -17.96 21.28
N TYR A 744 12.14 -16.91 20.66
CA TYR A 744 11.83 -15.60 21.24
C TYR A 744 10.33 -15.38 21.46
#